data_AF-A0A1E7HZI9-F1
#
_entry.id   AF-A0A1E7HZI9-F1
#
_cell.length_a   1.000
_cell.length_b   1.000
_cell.length_c   1.000
_cell.angle_alpha   90.00
_cell.angle_beta   90.00
_cell.angle_gamma   90.00
#
_symmetry.space_group_name_H-M   'P 1'
#
loop_
_entity.id
_entity.type
_entity.pdbx_description
1 polymer ?
#
loop_
_entity_poly.entity_id
_entity_poly.type
_entity_poly.pdbx_seq_one_letter_code
_entity_poly.pdbx_strand_id
1 'polypeptide(L)'
;MEESAIAPFLEVHKAERIPCLDDYRDIEGLEVKPPDVWRYFVRVKKHVLDRFVEENELQDLKPGRAEDEFIYQNSFRLNQKFYASLGEKQAFVLSHGRNIMILKIVGYAEQATQYYCMEDFKAHGWIAHQRYPTKGRVWHPGGAHPFIGLDEALVHNGDFANYHAVSEYLKQNNIFPQFLTDTEVSVLLLDLLNRTFEYPLEYIIEAMAPTSEYDFDLLPPEKQHIYRYLQAAHIHSSPDGPWFFIIARNNPYENYFQLLGITDTSMLRPQVFALQEGEVQIGLVCSEKQAIDATLQNLATEDNRFCPIADKYWNARGGSATDGGAFIFTVKDSGDGDGSKKLVCTNKFGEVVKTPQNQKQYKITAELITPANTAEIDQALTQGLSRTDISDFKDYCCQQMAAWDYPSIRYFCEEIKKQAAGNDTVKSKAIEILTHLMDRRFPTGDKKRNSILQIIRHSLTSIFQDSPNLSENTDGRYCYIEWEKRNSLRSPEDNEKALVINAREFPPEGDDCDARLICAAHKLGWKTFICYGYRGQRFCGCGLSQESDGVRIDVYDSSGDYLASGIDGLEIYVHGNAQDQLGQIMKRGKLVIYGDVGQTFMYGAKGGTVFVLGNAAGRPLINAVGHPRVVINGTCLDYLAQSFMAGDPLKGGGFVVLNGIEFDDEANIIDQTTPYPGSNLFSLASGGAIYLRDPHHKVVVDQLNGGEFVDLSPADWELILPYLEENQKLFGISIENDLLTVNGEKKNYTEVFRKVHAVTLDVLAKESVGAEEWDEDWQEV
;
A
#
# COMPACT_ATOMS: atom_id res chain seq x y z
N MET A 1 2.93 32.18 30.53
CA MET A 1 3.66 30.95 30.15
C MET A 1 5.17 31.22 30.10
N GLU A 2 5.63 32.15 29.25
CA GLU A 2 7.06 32.45 29.05
C GLU A 2 7.82 32.76 30.34
N GLU A 3 7.30 33.64 31.19
CA GLU A 3 7.90 34.03 32.48
C GLU A 3 8.10 32.86 33.45
N SER A 4 7.34 31.77 33.29
CA SER A 4 7.38 30.62 34.20
C SER A 4 8.10 29.40 33.64
N ALA A 5 8.24 29.28 32.32
CA ALA A 5 8.71 28.05 31.67
C ALA A 5 9.83 28.28 30.63
N ILE A 6 10.03 29.52 30.17
CA ILE A 6 11.06 29.86 29.18
C ILE A 6 12.09 30.79 29.82
N ALA A 7 11.69 32.01 30.19
CA ALA A 7 12.61 33.07 30.61
C ALA A 7 13.53 32.68 31.79
N PRO A 8 13.08 31.93 32.82
CA PRO A 8 13.95 31.51 33.92
C PRO A 8 14.99 30.47 33.52
N PHE A 9 14.68 29.59 32.57
CA PHE A 9 15.44 28.37 32.31
C PHE A 9 16.25 28.39 31.01
N LEU A 10 15.76 29.13 30.01
CA LEU A 10 16.24 29.04 28.63
C LEU A 10 16.87 30.35 28.18
N GLU A 11 17.96 30.23 27.43
CA GLU A 11 18.55 31.29 26.64
C GLU A 11 17.91 31.28 25.25
N VAL A 12 17.07 32.28 24.98
CA VAL A 12 16.34 32.41 23.72
C VAL A 12 17.22 33.13 22.70
N HIS A 13 17.66 32.40 21.68
CA HIS A 13 18.40 32.97 20.55
C HIS A 13 17.47 33.66 19.55
N LYS A 14 16.29 33.10 19.32
CA LYS A 14 15.27 33.66 18.44
C LYS A 14 13.88 33.21 18.88
N ALA A 15 12.92 34.11 18.86
CA ALA A 15 11.50 33.84 19.07
C ALA A 15 10.72 34.50 17.95
N GLU A 16 9.83 33.75 17.31
CA GLU A 16 8.98 34.27 16.23
C GLU A 16 7.65 33.52 16.14
N ARG A 17 6.62 34.23 15.68
CA ARG A 17 5.34 33.61 15.32
C ARG A 17 5.51 32.86 14.00
N ILE A 18 4.93 31.65 13.89
CA ILE A 18 4.88 30.92 12.63
C ILE A 18 4.00 31.71 11.65
N PRO A 19 4.46 31.93 10.40
CA PRO A 19 3.62 32.55 9.37
C PRO A 19 2.29 31.82 9.24
N CYS A 20 1.21 32.58 9.17
CA CYS A 20 -0.13 32.04 8.91
C CYS A 20 -1.02 33.08 8.23
N LEU A 21 -2.12 32.62 7.65
CA LEU A 21 -3.16 33.51 7.12
C LEU A 21 -3.80 34.35 8.23
N ASP A 22 -4.17 35.59 7.91
CA ASP A 22 -4.78 36.51 8.87
C ASP A 22 -6.20 36.04 9.29
N ASP A 23 -6.96 35.47 8.35
CA ASP A 23 -8.28 34.90 8.60
C ASP A 23 -8.34 33.44 8.16
N TYR A 24 -8.50 32.53 9.11
CA TYR A 24 -8.61 31.09 8.83
C TYR A 24 -9.84 30.74 7.98
N ARG A 25 -10.86 31.61 7.97
CA ARG A 25 -12.10 31.43 7.19
C ARG A 25 -11.89 31.65 5.69
N ASP A 26 -10.72 32.17 5.30
CA ASP A 26 -10.32 32.25 3.90
C ASP A 26 -9.99 30.86 3.32
N ILE A 27 -9.79 29.85 4.18
CA ILE A 27 -9.64 28.45 3.79
C ILE A 27 -11.00 27.77 3.82
N GLU A 28 -11.43 27.28 2.65
CA GLU A 28 -12.68 26.57 2.49
C GLU A 28 -12.74 25.34 3.41
N GLY A 29 -13.87 25.19 4.12
CA GLY A 29 -14.13 24.06 5.01
C GLY A 29 -13.39 24.09 6.36
N LEU A 30 -12.54 25.09 6.65
CA LEU A 30 -11.86 25.19 7.93
C LEU A 30 -12.75 25.89 8.97
N GLU A 31 -13.49 25.11 9.75
CA GLU A 31 -14.46 25.65 10.72
C GLU A 31 -13.84 26.07 12.05
N VAL A 32 -12.76 25.40 12.46
CA VAL A 32 -12.14 25.57 13.77
C VAL A 32 -10.89 26.42 13.62
N LYS A 33 -10.85 27.56 14.34
CA LYS A 33 -9.68 28.44 14.36
C LYS A 33 -8.43 27.65 14.81
N PRO A 34 -7.37 27.58 13.99
CA PRO A 34 -6.10 27.01 14.40
C PRO A 34 -5.44 27.77 15.55
N PRO A 35 -4.53 27.13 16.32
CA PRO A 35 -3.85 27.78 17.43
C PRO A 35 -2.84 28.82 16.92
N ASP A 36 -2.60 29.86 17.71
CA ASP A 36 -1.47 30.77 17.49
C ASP A 36 -0.16 30.06 17.85
N VAL A 37 0.73 29.86 16.87
CA VAL A 37 1.97 29.10 17.07
C VAL A 37 3.18 30.03 17.14
N TRP A 38 3.97 29.88 18.21
CA TRP A 38 5.26 30.53 18.39
C TRP A 38 6.39 29.51 18.40
N ARG A 39 7.49 29.83 17.71
CA ARG A 39 8.71 29.02 17.65
C ARG A 39 9.83 29.73 18.40
N TYR A 40 10.52 28.95 19.24
CA TYR A 40 11.66 29.42 20.03
C TYR A 40 12.89 28.57 19.70
N PHE A 41 13.99 29.22 19.32
CA PHE A 41 15.31 28.62 19.22
C PHE A 41 16.05 28.90 20.53
N VAL A 42 16.36 27.85 21.28
CA VAL A 42 16.77 27.96 22.68
C VAL A 42 17.95 27.05 23.02
N ARG A 43 18.66 27.44 24.08
CA ARG A 43 19.56 26.58 24.86
C ARG A 43 19.14 26.62 26.32
N VAL A 44 19.40 25.56 27.09
CA VAL A 44 19.24 25.64 28.54
C VAL A 44 20.37 26.51 29.10
N LYS A 45 20.03 27.46 29.97
CA LYS A 45 21.04 28.32 30.60
C LYS A 45 22.04 27.44 31.34
N LYS A 46 23.34 27.67 31.14
CA LYS A 46 24.40 26.83 31.69
C LYS A 46 24.25 26.52 33.18
N HIS A 47 24.08 27.54 34.02
CA HIS A 47 23.92 27.35 35.47
C HIS A 47 22.64 26.58 35.86
N VAL A 48 21.60 26.61 35.02
CA VAL A 48 20.37 25.83 35.23
C VAL A 48 20.63 24.37 34.89
N LEU A 49 21.32 24.11 33.78
CA LEU A 49 21.69 22.76 33.37
C LEU A 49 22.67 22.12 34.36
N ASP A 50 23.71 22.84 34.78
CA ASP A 50 24.70 22.36 35.76
C ASP A 50 24.01 21.94 37.07
N ARG A 51 23.09 22.78 37.58
CA ARG A 51 22.28 22.46 38.76
C ARG A 51 21.36 21.27 38.53
N PHE A 52 20.69 21.19 37.37
CA PHE A 52 19.81 20.06 37.05
C PHE A 52 20.58 18.74 37.01
N VAL A 53 21.77 18.72 36.41
CA VAL A 53 22.65 17.55 36.36
C VAL A 53 23.09 17.12 37.77
N GLU A 54 23.44 18.08 38.63
CA GLU A 54 23.82 17.80 40.02
C GLU A 54 22.64 17.25 40.85
N GLU A 55 21.49 17.91 40.79
CA GLU A 55 20.28 17.56 41.58
C GLU A 55 19.68 16.20 41.18
N ASN A 56 19.89 15.75 39.94
CA ASN A 56 19.33 14.50 39.41
C ASN A 56 20.38 13.39 39.21
N GLU A 57 21.61 13.60 39.67
CA GLU A 57 22.70 12.61 39.56
C GLU A 57 22.99 12.16 38.10
N LEU A 58 22.95 13.10 37.16
CA LEU A 58 23.10 12.85 35.72
C LEU A 58 24.52 13.14 35.21
N GLN A 59 25.54 13.10 36.08
CA GLN A 59 26.91 13.50 35.71
C GLN A 59 27.54 12.59 34.65
N ASP A 60 27.05 11.36 34.52
CA ASP A 60 27.52 10.39 33.53
C ASP A 60 26.95 10.66 32.12
N LEU A 61 25.91 11.49 31.99
CA LEU A 61 25.34 11.86 30.70
C LEU A 61 26.20 12.91 29.98
N LYS A 62 26.28 12.77 28.65
CA LYS A 62 26.81 13.84 27.80
C LYS A 62 25.96 15.11 28.00
N PRO A 63 26.56 16.33 28.05
CA PRO A 63 25.81 17.56 28.30
C PRO A 63 24.60 17.78 27.38
N GLY A 64 24.69 17.40 26.10
CA GLY A 64 23.56 17.46 25.18
C GLY A 64 22.39 16.57 25.58
N ARG A 65 22.65 15.35 26.07
CA ARG A 65 21.62 14.41 26.54
C ARG A 65 20.96 14.89 27.82
N ALA A 66 21.74 15.49 28.73
CA ALA A 66 21.18 16.13 29.92
C ALA A 66 20.31 17.37 29.56
N GLU A 67 20.73 18.15 28.56
CA GLU A 67 19.93 19.27 28.03
C GLU A 67 18.60 18.77 27.44
N ASP A 68 18.65 17.69 26.66
CA ASP A 68 17.49 17.05 26.06
C ASP A 68 16.48 16.55 27.12
N GLU A 69 16.95 15.88 28.18
CA GLU A 69 16.13 15.49 29.34
C GLU A 69 15.51 16.70 30.05
N PHE A 70 16.28 17.77 30.25
CA PHE A 70 15.75 19.00 30.83
C PHE A 70 14.62 19.60 29.98
N ILE A 71 14.81 19.67 28.66
CA ILE A 71 13.81 20.20 27.72
C ILE A 71 12.55 19.33 27.72
N TYR A 72 12.69 18.01 27.75
CA TYR A 72 11.59 17.07 27.87
C TYR A 72 10.76 17.35 29.13
N GLN A 73 11.38 17.32 30.31
CA GLN A 73 10.68 17.58 31.58
C GLN A 73 10.08 18.99 31.64
N ASN A 74 10.78 20.00 31.11
CA ASN A 74 10.27 21.37 31.10
C ASN A 74 9.00 21.50 30.24
N SER A 75 8.98 20.85 29.08
CA SER A 75 7.83 20.81 28.18
C SER A 75 6.65 20.07 28.80
N PHE A 76 6.94 18.93 29.45
CA PHE A 76 5.95 18.16 30.19
C PHE A 76 5.29 18.98 31.31
N ARG A 77 6.08 19.67 32.14
CA ARG A 77 5.58 20.56 33.21
C ARG A 77 4.75 21.73 32.66
N LEU A 78 5.16 22.30 31.53
CA LEU A 78 4.42 23.36 30.84
C LEU A 78 3.04 22.84 30.43
N ASN A 79 2.97 21.72 29.72
CA ASN A 79 1.72 21.09 29.31
C ASN A 79 0.85 20.74 30.53
N GLN A 80 1.45 20.20 31.59
CA GLN A 80 0.70 19.87 32.81
C GLN A 80 0.03 21.12 33.37
N LYS A 81 0.78 22.22 33.50
CA LYS A 81 0.30 23.46 34.10
C LYS A 81 -0.70 24.22 33.23
N PHE A 82 -0.46 24.32 31.93
CA PHE A 82 -1.21 25.21 31.02
C PHE A 82 -2.23 24.49 30.12
N TYR A 83 -2.20 23.15 30.09
CA TYR A 83 -3.11 22.34 29.29
C TYR A 83 -3.89 21.32 30.13
N ALA A 84 -3.23 20.46 30.89
CA ALA A 84 -3.89 19.33 31.54
C ALA A 84 -4.65 19.72 32.82
N SER A 85 -4.10 20.61 33.66
CA SER A 85 -4.58 20.82 35.04
C SER A 85 -5.72 21.82 35.21
N LEU A 86 -5.96 22.72 34.26
CA LEU A 86 -6.76 23.94 34.51
C LEU A 86 -8.25 23.88 34.09
N GLY A 87 -8.72 22.79 33.49
CA GLY A 87 -10.06 22.76 32.86
C GLY A 87 -10.14 23.63 31.60
N GLU A 88 -9.61 24.86 31.64
CA GLU A 88 -9.34 25.72 30.49
C GLU A 88 -7.99 25.40 29.84
N LYS A 89 -7.99 25.23 28.51
CA LYS A 89 -6.77 24.97 27.72
C LYS A 89 -6.15 26.31 27.32
N GLN A 90 -4.99 26.65 27.89
CA GLN A 90 -4.34 27.95 27.66
C GLN A 90 -3.18 27.87 26.67
N ALA A 91 -2.27 26.89 26.86
CA ALA A 91 -1.12 26.67 25.99
C ALA A 91 -0.59 25.24 26.14
N PHE A 92 0.04 24.72 25.09
CA PHE A 92 0.74 23.45 25.10
C PHE A 92 1.90 23.48 24.09
N VAL A 93 2.86 22.57 24.26
CA VAL A 93 3.99 22.38 23.36
C VAL A 93 3.55 21.47 22.21
N LEU A 94 3.55 21.99 20.99
CA LEU A 94 3.26 21.22 19.76
C LEU A 94 4.41 20.27 19.39
N SER A 95 5.63 20.79 19.47
CA SER A 95 6.87 20.04 19.28
C SER A 95 8.00 20.66 20.12
N HIS A 96 8.85 19.81 20.67
CA HIS A 96 10.19 20.12 21.17
C HIS A 96 11.19 19.22 20.47
N GLY A 97 12.49 19.52 20.51
CA GLY A 97 13.51 18.71 19.81
C GLY A 97 14.40 19.54 18.90
N ARG A 98 15.35 18.88 18.27
CA ARG A 98 16.33 19.49 17.38
C ARG A 98 15.92 19.24 15.94
N ASN A 99 15.83 20.31 15.14
CA ASN A 99 15.57 20.24 13.70
C ASN A 99 14.30 19.42 13.32
N ILE A 100 13.25 19.54 14.13
CA ILE A 100 11.93 18.96 13.92
C ILE A 100 10.86 20.00 14.27
N MET A 101 9.75 20.00 13.53
CA MET A 101 8.64 20.93 13.75
C MET A 101 7.32 20.22 13.45
N ILE A 102 6.35 20.36 14.36
CA ILE A 102 4.99 19.82 14.16
C ILE A 102 4.00 20.97 14.14
N LEU A 103 3.13 20.98 13.13
CA LEU A 103 2.01 21.90 13.00
C LEU A 103 0.72 21.08 12.88
N LYS A 104 -0.32 21.56 13.56
CA LYS A 104 -1.59 20.83 13.70
C LYS A 104 -2.77 21.79 13.61
N ILE A 105 -3.86 21.29 13.04
CA ILE A 105 -5.16 21.94 13.01
C ILE A 105 -6.27 20.91 13.26
N VAL A 106 -7.51 21.37 13.40
CA VAL A 106 -8.70 20.53 13.32
C VAL A 106 -9.29 20.73 11.92
N GLY A 107 -8.89 19.87 10.99
CA GLY A 107 -9.20 19.99 9.57
C GLY A 107 -8.45 18.95 8.74
N TYR A 108 -8.49 19.09 7.43
CA TYR A 108 -7.73 18.28 6.48
C TYR A 108 -6.25 18.68 6.45
N ALA A 109 -5.36 17.79 6.01
CA ALA A 109 -3.93 18.03 6.04
C ALA A 109 -3.50 19.21 5.13
N GLU A 110 -4.11 19.34 3.96
CA GLU A 110 -3.90 20.43 3.01
C GLU A 110 -4.26 21.80 3.59
N GLN A 111 -5.28 21.87 4.43
CA GLN A 111 -5.67 23.10 5.13
C GLN A 111 -4.58 23.54 6.13
N ALA A 112 -3.82 22.59 6.69
CA ALA A 112 -2.69 22.91 7.56
C ALA A 112 -1.55 23.56 6.75
N THR A 113 -1.25 23.00 5.57
CA THR A 113 -0.27 23.55 4.64
C THR A 113 -0.64 24.97 4.21
N GLN A 114 -1.90 25.20 3.83
CA GLN A 114 -2.41 26.52 3.43
C GLN A 114 -2.40 27.51 4.59
N TYR A 115 -2.92 27.11 5.76
CA TYR A 115 -3.03 28.02 6.89
C TYR A 115 -1.68 28.49 7.40
N TYR A 116 -0.68 27.61 7.44
CA TYR A 116 0.67 27.93 7.89
C TYR A 116 1.64 28.29 6.75
N CYS A 117 1.12 28.57 5.55
CA CYS A 117 1.88 29.02 4.38
C CYS A 117 3.11 28.13 4.07
N MET A 118 2.91 26.82 4.00
CA MET A 118 3.98 25.81 3.89
C MET A 118 4.24 25.34 2.46
N GLU A 119 3.61 25.92 1.44
CA GLU A 119 3.70 25.49 0.05
C GLU A 119 5.15 25.50 -0.48
N ASP A 120 5.94 26.51 -0.08
CA ASP A 120 7.35 26.65 -0.45
C ASP A 120 8.33 26.11 0.61
N PHE A 121 7.82 25.44 1.66
CA PHE A 121 8.64 24.94 2.75
C PHE A 121 9.43 23.71 2.30
N LYS A 122 10.72 23.63 2.67
CA LYS A 122 11.60 22.53 2.28
C LYS A 122 12.04 21.72 3.50
N ALA A 123 11.95 20.40 3.39
CA ALA A 123 12.43 19.46 4.40
C ALA A 123 12.96 18.19 3.73
N HIS A 124 13.83 17.46 4.44
CA HIS A 124 14.32 16.14 4.00
C HIS A 124 13.39 14.99 4.39
N GLY A 125 12.46 15.23 5.32
CA GLY A 125 11.45 14.27 5.75
C GLY A 125 10.14 14.98 6.02
N TRP A 126 9.05 14.36 5.56
CA TRP A 126 7.68 14.83 5.76
C TRP A 126 6.85 13.73 6.36
N ILE A 127 5.94 14.11 7.25
CA ILE A 127 4.92 13.22 7.78
C ILE A 127 3.62 14.01 7.90
N ALA A 128 2.54 13.40 7.45
CA ALA A 128 1.19 13.97 7.49
C ALA A 128 0.22 12.89 7.94
N HIS A 129 -0.87 13.31 8.59
CA HIS A 129 -1.90 12.39 9.05
C HIS A 129 -3.23 13.09 9.18
N GLN A 130 -4.27 12.46 8.63
CA GLN A 130 -5.64 12.85 8.85
C GLN A 130 -6.32 11.82 9.77
N ARG A 131 -6.84 12.30 10.91
CA ARG A 131 -7.46 11.44 11.93
C ARG A 131 -8.97 11.44 11.81
N TYR A 132 -9.58 10.26 11.73
CA TYR A 132 -11.03 10.10 11.91
C TYR A 132 -11.34 9.68 13.37
N PRO A 133 -11.96 10.54 14.19
CA PRO A 133 -12.28 10.19 15.58
C PRO A 133 -13.48 9.23 15.66
N THR A 134 -13.27 8.05 16.22
CA THR A 134 -14.36 7.07 16.46
C THR A 134 -15.26 7.44 17.64
N LYS A 135 -14.81 8.32 18.53
CA LYS A 135 -15.56 8.81 19.70
C LYS A 135 -15.49 10.34 19.80
N GLY A 136 -16.63 10.99 19.56
CA GLY A 136 -16.81 12.44 19.75
C GLY A 136 -16.19 13.31 18.64
N ARG A 137 -16.52 14.61 18.67
CA ARG A 137 -15.95 15.60 17.75
C ARG A 137 -14.58 16.03 18.27
N VAL A 138 -13.54 15.96 17.43
CA VAL A 138 -12.28 16.65 17.74
C VAL A 138 -12.56 18.15 17.62
N TRP A 139 -12.39 18.88 18.71
CA TRP A 139 -12.63 20.32 18.77
C TRP A 139 -11.36 21.10 19.10
N HIS A 140 -10.25 20.41 19.39
CA HIS A 140 -8.98 21.02 19.79
C HIS A 140 -7.77 20.37 19.07
N PRO A 141 -6.83 21.16 18.52
CA PRO A 141 -5.62 20.67 17.84
C PRO A 141 -4.71 19.77 18.69
N GLY A 142 -4.79 19.87 20.02
CA GLY A 142 -4.02 19.01 20.94
C GLY A 142 -4.31 17.51 20.78
N GLY A 143 -5.50 17.13 20.27
CA GLY A 143 -5.83 15.74 19.94
C GLY A 143 -5.52 15.33 18.50
N ALA A 144 -4.93 16.22 17.69
CA ALA A 144 -4.52 15.93 16.33
C ALA A 144 -3.09 15.35 16.29
N HIS A 145 -2.79 14.57 15.26
CA HIS A 145 -1.48 13.95 15.03
C HIS A 145 -0.67 14.85 14.08
N PRO A 146 0.67 14.73 14.02
CA PRO A 146 1.59 13.80 14.72
C PRO A 146 1.81 14.09 16.21
N PHE A 147 2.12 13.11 17.06
CA PHE A 147 2.60 13.37 18.44
C PHE A 147 4.14 13.32 18.52
N ILE A 148 4.72 13.95 19.54
CA ILE A 148 6.17 14.07 19.69
C ILE A 148 6.72 13.26 20.86
N GLY A 149 7.85 12.59 20.63
CA GLY A 149 8.76 12.01 21.64
C GLY A 149 9.67 13.11 22.16
N LEU A 150 10.94 13.15 21.74
CA LEU A 150 11.76 14.36 21.82
C LEU A 150 12.28 14.77 20.45
N ASP A 151 12.91 13.85 19.71
CA ASP A 151 13.42 14.09 18.35
C ASP A 151 12.64 13.25 17.31
N GLU A 152 11.47 12.75 17.70
CA GLU A 152 10.61 11.85 16.93
C GLU A 152 9.18 12.40 16.84
N ALA A 153 8.65 12.48 15.62
CA ALA A 153 7.23 12.71 15.37
C ALA A 153 6.59 11.41 14.86
N LEU A 154 5.53 10.96 15.54
CA LEU A 154 4.83 9.72 15.23
C LEU A 154 3.38 10.00 14.82
N VAL A 155 2.96 9.37 13.73
CA VAL A 155 1.54 9.23 13.38
C VAL A 155 1.16 7.77 13.44
N HIS A 156 -0.12 7.52 13.71
CA HIS A 156 -0.67 6.21 13.96
C HIS A 156 -2.01 6.11 13.25
N ASN A 157 -2.10 5.18 12.30
CA ASN A 157 -3.36 4.72 11.73
C ASN A 157 -3.79 3.48 12.49
N GLY A 158 -4.79 3.57 13.35
CA GLY A 158 -5.16 2.47 14.23
C GLY A 158 -5.92 2.83 15.48
N ASP A 159 -6.15 1.81 16.31
CA ASP A 159 -6.79 1.87 17.62
C ASP A 159 -6.19 0.76 18.50
N PHE A 160 -5.68 1.10 19.69
CA PHE A 160 -5.04 0.13 20.57
C PHE A 160 -6.08 -0.68 21.33
N ALA A 161 -5.92 -2.01 21.33
CA ALA A 161 -6.67 -2.88 22.22
C ALA A 161 -6.20 -2.77 23.67
N ASN A 162 -4.95 -2.36 23.91
CA ASN A 162 -4.29 -2.41 25.22
C ASN A 162 -3.79 -1.04 25.73
N TYR A 163 -4.38 0.08 25.28
CA TYR A 163 -4.01 1.46 25.69
C TYR A 163 -3.74 1.63 27.19
N HIS A 164 -4.61 1.05 28.04
CA HIS A 164 -4.48 1.18 29.48
C HIS A 164 -3.21 0.51 30.02
N ALA A 165 -2.86 -0.68 29.51
CA ALA A 165 -1.66 -1.40 29.94
C ALA A 165 -0.38 -0.63 29.57
N VAL A 166 -0.32 -0.10 28.33
CA VAL A 166 0.80 0.75 27.87
C VAL A 166 0.91 2.01 28.73
N SER A 167 -0.22 2.63 29.07
CA SER A 167 -0.26 3.80 29.95
C SER A 167 0.25 3.49 31.36
N GLU A 168 -0.14 2.36 31.97
CA GLU A 168 0.36 1.97 33.29
C GLU A 168 1.86 1.65 33.26
N TYR A 169 2.36 1.05 32.18
CA TYR A 169 3.80 0.83 32.00
C TYR A 169 4.59 2.15 31.94
N LEU A 170 4.09 3.14 31.19
CA LEU A 170 4.69 4.48 31.17
C LEU A 170 4.67 5.14 32.55
N LYS A 171 3.58 4.98 33.32
CA LYS A 171 3.50 5.52 34.70
C LYS A 171 4.51 4.90 35.64
N GLN A 172 4.80 3.61 35.51
CA GLN A 172 5.87 2.94 36.27
C GLN A 172 7.25 3.56 35.98
N ASN A 173 7.41 4.16 34.81
CA ASN A 173 8.60 4.91 34.39
C ASN A 173 8.45 6.43 34.57
N ASN A 174 7.50 6.89 35.39
CA ASN A 174 7.20 8.30 35.67
C ASN A 174 6.80 9.15 34.45
N ILE A 175 6.26 8.52 33.41
CA ILE A 175 5.73 9.19 32.22
C ILE A 175 4.20 9.11 32.26
N PHE A 176 3.52 10.25 32.18
CA PHE A 176 2.05 10.31 32.30
C PHE A 176 1.44 10.96 31.06
N PRO A 177 0.68 10.20 30.24
CA PRO A 177 0.01 10.75 29.05
C PRO A 177 -0.95 11.90 29.40
N GLN A 178 -0.95 12.97 28.60
CA GLN A 178 -1.65 14.23 28.85
C GLN A 178 -2.78 14.51 27.86
N PHE A 179 -2.72 13.95 26.65
CA PHE A 179 -3.68 14.15 25.56
C PHE A 179 -4.62 12.96 25.36
N LEU A 180 -4.36 11.83 26.03
CA LEU A 180 -5.22 10.65 26.12
C LEU A 180 -5.50 10.01 24.76
N THR A 181 -4.45 9.86 23.95
CA THR A 181 -4.51 9.19 22.66
C THR A 181 -3.51 8.04 22.61
N ASP A 182 -3.85 7.01 21.84
CA ASP A 182 -2.96 5.87 21.64
C ASP A 182 -1.63 6.32 21.00
N THR A 183 -1.71 7.29 20.10
CA THR A 183 -0.55 7.85 19.40
C THR A 183 0.42 8.58 20.33
N GLU A 184 -0.10 9.28 21.34
CA GLU A 184 0.72 9.88 22.38
C GLU A 184 1.46 8.78 23.17
N VAL A 185 0.75 7.74 23.61
CA VAL A 185 1.40 6.68 24.39
C VAL A 185 2.43 5.91 23.55
N SER A 186 2.19 5.72 22.25
CA SER A 186 3.17 5.09 21.34
C SER A 186 4.46 5.88 21.24
N VAL A 187 4.38 7.20 21.05
CA VAL A 187 5.59 8.01 20.87
C VAL A 187 6.35 8.19 22.18
N LEU A 188 5.64 8.25 23.31
CA LEU A 188 6.24 8.27 24.64
C LEU A 188 6.94 6.94 24.96
N LEU A 189 6.35 5.81 24.55
CA LEU A 189 6.99 4.50 24.67
C LEU A 189 8.26 4.42 23.82
N LEU A 190 8.21 4.90 22.57
CA LEU A 190 9.38 4.95 21.71
C LEU A 190 10.48 5.84 22.29
N ASP A 191 10.15 7.04 22.78
CA ASP A 191 11.11 7.95 23.43
C ASP A 191 11.72 7.32 24.68
N LEU A 192 10.94 6.63 25.51
CA LEU A 192 11.45 5.88 26.66
C LEU A 192 12.49 4.84 26.23
N LEU A 193 12.14 3.98 25.26
CA LEU A 193 13.02 2.91 24.77
C LEU A 193 14.28 3.47 24.08
N ASN A 194 14.16 4.58 23.35
CA ASN A 194 15.27 5.20 22.62
C ASN A 194 16.18 6.04 23.53
N ARG A 195 15.62 7.02 24.23
CA ARG A 195 16.38 8.06 24.90
C ARG A 195 16.76 7.69 26.33
N THR A 196 15.91 6.93 27.02
CA THR A 196 16.13 6.56 28.43
C THR A 196 16.80 5.19 28.55
N PHE A 197 16.34 4.20 27.78
CA PHE A 197 16.94 2.85 27.81
C PHE A 197 18.08 2.68 26.80
N GLU A 198 18.24 3.61 25.86
CA GLU A 198 19.31 3.61 24.85
C GLU A 198 19.36 2.32 24.00
N TYR A 199 18.19 1.73 23.73
CA TYR A 199 18.11 0.51 22.93
C TYR A 199 18.47 0.78 21.46
N PRO A 200 19.19 -0.15 20.80
CA PRO A 200 19.29 -0.18 19.35
C PRO A 200 17.91 -0.19 18.71
N LEU A 201 17.78 0.44 17.54
CA LEU A 201 16.49 0.57 16.85
C LEU A 201 15.80 -0.78 16.58
N GLU A 202 16.58 -1.83 16.26
CA GLU A 202 16.05 -3.19 16.13
C GLU A 202 15.27 -3.64 17.37
N TYR A 203 15.81 -3.37 18.56
CA TYR A 203 15.25 -3.81 19.84
C TYR A 203 14.09 -2.92 20.28
N ILE A 204 14.09 -1.65 19.90
CA ILE A 204 12.92 -0.77 20.03
C ILE A 204 11.76 -1.35 19.20
N ILE A 205 12.03 -1.69 17.93
CA ILE A 205 11.03 -2.28 17.04
C ILE A 205 10.56 -3.63 17.60
N GLU A 206 11.45 -4.50 18.09
CA GLU A 206 11.06 -5.77 18.72
C GLU A 206 10.20 -5.57 19.97
N ALA A 207 10.53 -4.59 20.82
CA ALA A 207 9.74 -4.30 22.02
C ALA A 207 8.34 -3.77 21.69
N MET A 208 8.16 -3.06 20.57
CA MET A 208 6.86 -2.54 20.13
C MET A 208 6.08 -3.51 19.22
N ALA A 209 6.77 -4.26 18.38
CA ALA A 209 6.24 -5.18 17.36
C ALA A 209 6.96 -6.53 17.49
N PRO A 210 6.62 -7.33 18.52
CA PRO A 210 7.36 -8.52 18.87
C PRO A 210 7.24 -9.60 17.79
N THR A 211 8.35 -10.27 17.49
CA THR A 211 8.36 -11.46 16.61
C THR A 211 7.91 -12.68 17.41
N SER A 212 6.80 -13.31 17.03
CA SER A 212 6.15 -14.38 17.81
C SER A 212 6.10 -15.73 17.09
N GLU A 213 5.85 -16.79 17.86
CA GLU A 213 5.49 -18.13 17.37
C GLU A 213 6.45 -18.66 16.29
N TYR A 214 5.92 -19.12 15.15
CA TYR A 214 6.70 -19.70 14.05
C TYR A 214 7.84 -18.78 13.59
N ASP A 215 7.59 -17.47 13.49
CA ASP A 215 8.64 -16.52 13.09
C ASP A 215 9.75 -16.41 14.12
N PHE A 216 9.41 -16.47 15.40
CA PHE A 216 10.41 -16.48 16.46
C PHE A 216 11.35 -17.69 16.35
N ASP A 217 10.81 -18.85 16.02
CA ASP A 217 11.60 -20.08 15.87
C ASP A 217 12.51 -20.06 14.64
N LEU A 218 12.17 -19.28 13.61
CA LEU A 218 13.02 -19.07 12.42
C LEU A 218 14.22 -18.15 12.68
N LEU A 219 14.19 -17.33 13.75
CA LEU A 219 15.28 -16.41 14.06
C LEU A 219 16.56 -17.16 14.47
N PRO A 220 17.76 -16.60 14.20
CA PRO A 220 19.00 -17.13 14.73
C PRO A 220 18.99 -17.26 16.27
N PRO A 221 19.64 -18.30 16.86
CA PRO A 221 19.61 -18.54 18.30
C PRO A 221 20.04 -17.36 19.17
N GLU A 222 20.98 -16.54 18.68
CA GLU A 222 21.42 -15.31 19.36
C GLU A 222 20.29 -14.28 19.46
N LYS A 223 19.57 -14.04 18.36
CA LYS A 223 18.41 -13.14 18.35
C LYS A 223 17.30 -13.68 19.25
N GLN A 224 17.00 -14.98 19.18
CA GLN A 224 16.03 -15.60 20.08
C GLN A 224 16.39 -15.39 21.56
N HIS A 225 17.66 -15.51 21.92
CA HIS A 225 18.10 -15.29 23.31
C HIS A 225 17.80 -13.86 23.77
N ILE A 226 18.16 -12.84 22.98
CA ILE A 226 17.94 -11.43 23.31
C ILE A 226 16.45 -11.09 23.28
N TYR A 227 15.73 -11.53 22.26
CA TYR A 227 14.32 -11.23 22.07
C TYR A 227 13.47 -11.83 23.20
N ARG A 228 13.83 -12.99 23.77
CA ARG A 228 13.16 -13.50 24.99
C ARG A 228 13.23 -12.52 26.15
N TYR A 229 14.37 -11.86 26.36
CA TYR A 229 14.48 -10.85 27.43
C TYR A 229 13.66 -9.61 27.12
N LEU A 230 13.71 -9.13 25.87
CA LEU A 230 12.92 -7.97 25.44
C LEU A 230 11.43 -8.24 25.58
N GLN A 231 10.93 -9.37 25.07
CA GLN A 231 9.53 -9.76 25.18
C GLN A 231 9.14 -9.95 26.65
N ALA A 232 9.94 -10.64 27.47
CA ALA A 232 9.64 -10.79 28.89
C ALA A 232 9.54 -9.46 29.64
N ALA A 233 10.32 -8.45 29.24
CA ALA A 233 10.33 -7.13 29.86
C ALA A 233 9.22 -6.19 29.33
N HIS A 234 8.87 -6.31 28.04
CA HIS A 234 8.08 -5.30 27.32
C HIS A 234 6.75 -5.78 26.76
N ILE A 235 6.43 -7.08 26.77
CA ILE A 235 5.22 -7.61 26.11
C ILE A 235 3.92 -6.94 26.60
N HIS A 236 3.85 -6.58 27.89
CA HIS A 236 2.70 -5.87 28.47
C HIS A 236 2.55 -4.41 28.00
N SER A 237 3.63 -3.84 27.47
CA SER A 237 3.69 -2.49 26.91
C SER A 237 3.74 -2.47 25.38
N SER A 238 3.93 -3.63 24.73
CA SER A 238 3.89 -3.74 23.27
C SER A 238 2.50 -3.37 22.75
N PRO A 239 2.38 -2.40 21.84
CA PRO A 239 1.12 -2.08 21.17
C PRO A 239 0.37 -3.30 20.61
N ASP A 240 -0.90 -3.44 20.98
CA ASP A 240 -1.77 -4.52 20.49
C ASP A 240 -3.05 -3.94 19.84
N GLY A 241 -3.68 -4.73 18.98
CA GLY A 241 -4.78 -4.31 18.13
C GLY A 241 -4.31 -3.73 16.79
N PRO A 242 -5.23 -3.11 16.02
CA PRO A 242 -4.92 -2.64 14.68
C PRO A 242 -4.10 -1.35 14.69
N TRP A 243 -2.84 -1.38 14.25
CA TRP A 243 -2.01 -0.18 14.19
C TRP A 243 -0.94 -0.20 13.08
N PHE A 244 -0.67 0.97 12.52
CA PHE A 244 0.47 1.22 11.66
C PHE A 244 1.12 2.54 12.07
N PHE A 245 2.42 2.53 12.38
CA PHE A 245 3.17 3.73 12.73
C PHE A 245 4.01 4.22 11.56
N ILE A 246 3.93 5.52 11.31
CA ILE A 246 4.94 6.24 10.52
C ILE A 246 5.66 7.20 11.48
N ILE A 247 6.98 7.21 11.44
CA ILE A 247 7.80 7.92 12.42
C ILE A 247 8.87 8.71 11.70
N ALA A 248 8.82 10.03 11.81
CA ALA A 248 9.90 10.91 11.37
C ALA A 248 10.83 11.16 12.56
N ARG A 249 12.11 10.82 12.43
CA ARG A 249 13.09 10.89 13.51
C ARG A 249 14.32 11.68 13.05
N ASN A 250 14.81 12.55 13.91
CA ASN A 250 16.13 13.16 13.76
C ASN A 250 17.09 12.55 14.78
N ASN A 251 18.29 12.15 14.34
CA ASN A 251 19.38 11.87 15.28
C ASN A 251 20.41 13.01 15.20
N PRO A 252 20.35 13.98 16.14
CA PRO A 252 21.24 15.14 16.12
C PRO A 252 22.68 14.82 16.52
N TYR A 253 22.94 13.63 17.06
CA TYR A 253 24.27 13.19 17.50
C TYR A 253 25.02 12.42 16.41
N GLU A 254 24.29 11.70 15.57
CA GLU A 254 24.83 10.93 14.44
C GLU A 254 24.55 11.61 13.08
N ASN A 255 23.86 12.75 13.08
CA ASN A 255 23.60 13.62 11.93
C ASN A 255 22.87 12.93 10.77
N TYR A 256 21.73 12.30 11.08
CA TYR A 256 20.84 11.76 10.05
C TYR A 256 19.37 11.99 10.38
N PHE A 257 18.54 11.94 9.33
CA PHE A 257 17.09 11.87 9.41
C PHE A 257 16.62 10.47 9.08
N GLN A 258 15.51 10.06 9.67
CA GLN A 258 14.87 8.79 9.37
C GLN A 258 13.36 8.97 9.17
N LEU A 259 12.82 8.18 8.26
CA LEU A 259 11.39 7.90 8.16
C LEU A 259 11.21 6.39 8.33
N LEU A 260 10.44 5.98 9.33
CA LEU A 260 10.20 4.57 9.65
C LEU A 260 8.73 4.25 9.40
N GLY A 261 8.45 3.07 8.84
CA GLY A 261 7.13 2.46 8.88
C GLY A 261 7.19 1.14 9.66
N ILE A 262 6.33 0.97 10.66
CA ILE A 262 6.24 -0.24 11.49
C ILE A 262 4.78 -0.70 11.51
N THR A 263 4.52 -1.95 11.13
CA THR A 263 3.17 -2.53 11.11
C THR A 263 2.93 -3.44 12.31
N ASP A 264 1.66 -3.52 12.75
CA ASP A 264 1.21 -4.48 13.75
C ASP A 264 1.44 -5.93 13.30
N THR A 265 1.62 -6.82 14.28
CA THR A 265 1.93 -8.25 14.08
C THR A 265 0.77 -9.04 13.46
N SER A 266 -0.46 -8.51 13.49
CA SER A 266 -1.66 -9.15 12.95
C SER A 266 -2.08 -8.62 11.57
N MET A 267 -1.26 -7.73 10.97
CA MET A 267 -1.48 -7.08 9.68
C MET A 267 -2.86 -6.45 9.53
N LEU A 268 -3.34 -5.75 10.55
CA LEU A 268 -4.71 -5.23 10.60
C LEU A 268 -4.88 -3.87 9.94
N ARG A 269 -3.78 -3.21 9.54
CA ARG A 269 -3.81 -1.93 8.83
C ARG A 269 -3.08 -2.01 7.49
N PRO A 270 -3.60 -1.32 6.46
CA PRO A 270 -2.92 -1.24 5.18
C PRO A 270 -1.72 -0.32 5.26
N GLN A 271 -0.67 -0.72 4.57
CA GLN A 271 0.54 0.05 4.38
C GLN A 271 1.17 -0.33 3.04
N VAL A 272 1.79 0.64 2.39
CA VAL A 272 2.57 0.45 1.18
C VAL A 272 3.85 1.26 1.34
N PHE A 273 4.97 0.62 1.05
CA PHE A 273 6.27 1.23 0.94
C PHE A 273 6.65 1.39 -0.53
N ALA A 274 7.38 2.45 -0.84
CA ALA A 274 7.96 2.63 -2.16
C ALA A 274 9.35 3.26 -2.11
N LEU A 275 10.16 2.92 -3.11
CA LEU A 275 11.51 3.42 -3.28
C LEU A 275 11.72 3.81 -4.74
N GLN A 276 12.29 4.98 -4.96
CA GLN A 276 12.88 5.38 -6.22
C GLN A 276 14.35 5.74 -6.01
N GLU A 277 15.21 5.22 -6.88
CA GLU A 277 16.64 5.49 -6.90
C GLU A 277 17.08 6.00 -8.28
N GLY A 278 18.15 6.79 -8.35
CA GLY A 278 18.62 7.38 -9.61
C GLY A 278 19.36 8.68 -9.36
N GLU A 279 19.13 9.67 -10.21
CA GLU A 279 19.68 11.03 -10.02
C GLU A 279 19.18 11.67 -8.71
N VAL A 280 17.93 11.35 -8.33
CA VAL A 280 17.36 11.69 -7.03
C VAL A 280 16.81 10.42 -6.38
N GLN A 281 16.94 10.32 -5.06
CA GLN A 281 16.40 9.21 -4.27
C GLN A 281 15.22 9.71 -3.43
N ILE A 282 14.15 8.92 -3.37
CA ILE A 282 13.00 9.19 -2.50
C ILE A 282 12.41 7.88 -1.98
N GLY A 283 12.12 7.86 -0.69
CA GLY A 283 11.42 6.79 0.00
C GLY A 283 10.06 7.30 0.46
N LEU A 284 9.01 6.50 0.22
CA LEU A 284 7.64 6.86 0.55
C LEU A 284 7.01 5.72 1.34
N VAL A 285 6.17 6.10 2.30
CA VAL A 285 5.37 5.17 3.10
C VAL A 285 3.99 5.78 3.31
N CYS A 286 2.95 5.06 2.92
CA CYS A 286 1.56 5.51 2.98
C CYS A 286 0.65 4.34 3.36
N SER A 287 -0.59 4.62 3.75
CA SER A 287 -1.59 3.57 3.94
C SER A 287 -2.00 2.92 2.63
N GLU A 288 -2.01 3.68 1.53
CA GLU A 288 -2.51 3.22 0.24
C GLU A 288 -1.57 3.68 -0.89
N LYS A 289 -1.49 2.91 -1.97
CA LYS A 289 -0.51 3.14 -3.05
C LYS A 289 -0.80 4.42 -3.82
N GLN A 290 -2.06 4.81 -4.01
CA GLN A 290 -2.41 6.00 -4.78
C GLN A 290 -1.90 7.30 -4.14
N ALA A 291 -1.70 7.34 -2.81
CA ALA A 291 -1.07 8.49 -2.15
C ALA A 291 0.40 8.64 -2.58
N ILE A 292 1.11 7.52 -2.72
CA ILE A 292 2.48 7.46 -3.25
C ILE A 292 2.47 7.92 -4.71
N ASP A 293 1.58 7.37 -5.54
CA ASP A 293 1.50 7.70 -6.96
C ASP A 293 1.14 9.19 -7.17
N ALA A 294 0.19 9.73 -6.41
CA ALA A 294 -0.15 11.15 -6.47
C ALA A 294 1.02 12.05 -6.06
N THR A 295 1.78 11.66 -5.03
CA THR A 295 2.99 12.38 -4.61
C THR A 295 4.04 12.39 -5.73
N LEU A 296 4.33 11.23 -6.32
CA LEU A 296 5.31 11.11 -7.40
C LEU A 296 4.89 11.83 -8.67
N GLN A 297 3.59 11.80 -9.02
CA GLN A 297 3.05 12.55 -10.17
C GLN A 297 3.22 14.06 -9.99
N ASN A 298 2.92 14.59 -8.79
CA ASN A 298 3.11 16.00 -8.49
C ASN A 298 4.60 16.39 -8.56
N LEU A 299 5.47 15.61 -7.91
CA LEU A 299 6.92 15.86 -7.95
C LEU A 299 7.49 15.81 -9.37
N ALA A 300 7.08 14.83 -10.19
CA ALA A 300 7.54 14.71 -11.57
C ALA A 300 7.06 15.86 -12.49
N THR A 301 5.98 16.54 -12.11
CA THR A 301 5.48 17.73 -12.83
C THR A 301 6.38 18.94 -12.58
N GLU A 302 6.96 19.06 -11.38
CA GLU A 302 7.81 20.19 -10.98
C GLU A 302 9.31 19.94 -11.23
N ASP A 303 9.76 18.68 -11.13
CA ASP A 303 11.16 18.28 -11.24
C ASP A 303 11.30 16.98 -12.04
N ASN A 304 11.87 17.10 -13.24
CA ASN A 304 12.01 16.02 -14.22
C ASN A 304 12.96 14.89 -13.80
N ARG A 305 13.64 15.01 -12.66
CA ARG A 305 14.46 13.95 -12.07
C ARG A 305 13.58 12.89 -11.40
N PHE A 306 12.35 13.23 -11.02
CA PHE A 306 11.39 12.28 -10.46
C PHE A 306 10.62 11.55 -11.56
N CYS A 307 10.37 10.26 -11.34
CA CYS A 307 9.47 9.46 -12.15
C CYS A 307 8.08 9.47 -11.47
N PRO A 308 6.97 9.53 -12.22
CA PRO A 308 5.63 9.40 -11.64
C PRO A 308 5.31 7.98 -11.15
N ILE A 309 6.24 7.03 -11.29
CA ILE A 309 6.12 5.62 -10.91
C ILE A 309 7.40 5.23 -10.16
N ALA A 310 7.26 4.69 -8.95
CA ALA A 310 8.41 4.23 -8.16
C ALA A 310 9.11 3.03 -8.82
N ASP A 311 10.37 2.80 -8.48
CA ASP A 311 11.10 1.61 -8.94
C ASP A 311 10.57 0.34 -8.28
N LYS A 312 10.19 0.43 -7.00
CA LYS A 312 9.70 -0.68 -6.20
C LYS A 312 8.54 -0.24 -5.31
N TYR A 313 7.54 -1.11 -5.19
CA TYR A 313 6.43 -1.03 -4.24
C TYR A 313 6.38 -2.36 -3.48
N TRP A 314 6.09 -2.33 -2.18
CA TRP A 314 5.89 -3.55 -1.39
C TRP A 314 5.06 -3.30 -0.14
N ASN A 315 4.52 -4.38 0.42
CA ASN A 315 3.88 -4.41 1.72
C ASN A 315 4.79 -5.18 2.71
N ALA A 316 4.73 -4.83 3.99
CA ALA A 316 5.39 -5.54 5.08
C ALA A 316 4.45 -6.51 5.85
N ARG A 317 5.02 -7.53 6.51
CA ARG A 317 4.33 -8.39 7.47
C ARG A 317 4.89 -8.17 8.88
N GLY A 318 4.03 -7.74 9.81
CA GLY A 318 4.43 -7.44 11.19
C GLY A 318 5.06 -8.61 11.91
N GLY A 319 6.14 -8.37 12.66
CA GLY A 319 6.80 -9.38 13.46
C GLY A 319 7.49 -10.50 12.66
N SER A 320 7.61 -10.37 11.33
CA SER A 320 8.20 -11.43 10.49
C SER A 320 9.67 -11.73 10.84
N ALA A 321 10.10 -12.96 10.63
CA ALA A 321 11.51 -13.36 10.76
C ALA A 321 12.39 -12.85 9.60
N THR A 322 11.78 -12.35 8.52
CA THR A 322 12.48 -11.92 7.29
C THR A 322 12.80 -10.43 7.28
N ASP A 323 11.86 -9.58 7.69
CA ASP A 323 12.03 -8.13 7.69
C ASP A 323 11.52 -7.44 8.96
N GLY A 324 10.90 -8.18 9.87
CA GLY A 324 10.34 -7.68 11.11
C GLY A 324 9.09 -6.82 10.95
N GLY A 325 8.58 -6.66 9.72
CA GLY A 325 7.48 -5.76 9.42
C GLY A 325 7.82 -4.28 9.51
N ALA A 326 9.11 -3.94 9.39
CA ALA A 326 9.56 -2.57 9.56
C ALA A 326 10.62 -2.17 8.52
N PHE A 327 10.46 -0.98 7.95
CA PHE A 327 11.40 -0.39 7.00
C PHE A 327 11.80 1.03 7.40
N ILE A 328 13.09 1.33 7.25
CA ILE A 328 13.74 2.53 7.75
C ILE A 328 14.45 3.23 6.58
N PHE A 329 13.94 4.39 6.20
CA PHE A 329 14.52 5.29 5.21
C PHE A 329 15.45 6.29 5.92
N THR A 330 16.76 6.08 5.81
CA THR A 330 17.76 6.94 6.45
C THR A 330 18.39 7.91 5.46
N VAL A 331 18.29 9.22 5.72
CA VAL A 331 18.90 10.29 4.94
C VAL A 331 20.08 10.87 5.71
N LYS A 332 21.28 10.81 5.12
CA LYS A 332 22.54 11.30 5.69
C LYS A 332 23.33 12.11 4.67
N ASP A 333 24.33 12.87 5.13
CA ASP A 333 25.31 13.48 4.22
C ASP A 333 26.01 12.40 3.39
N SER A 334 26.21 12.69 2.09
CA SER A 334 26.92 11.80 1.16
C SER A 334 28.39 11.62 1.54
N GLY A 335 28.98 12.62 2.21
CA GLY A 335 30.41 12.70 2.47
C GLY A 335 31.19 13.46 1.40
N ASP A 336 30.54 13.95 0.34
CA ASP A 336 31.18 14.60 -0.81
C ASP A 336 31.53 16.09 -0.55
N GLY A 337 31.11 16.65 0.58
CA GLY A 337 31.44 18.03 1.00
C GLY A 337 30.67 19.13 0.27
N ASP A 338 29.72 18.78 -0.61
CA ASP A 338 28.88 19.69 -1.39
C ASP A 338 27.46 19.86 -0.80
N GLY A 339 27.18 19.23 0.34
CA GLY A 339 25.88 19.23 1.00
C GLY A 339 24.86 18.24 0.43
N SER A 340 25.28 17.40 -0.52
CA SER A 340 24.42 16.34 -1.06
C SER A 340 24.08 15.30 0.02
N LYS A 341 22.88 14.73 -0.10
CA LYS A 341 22.35 13.71 0.81
C LYS A 341 22.24 12.37 0.10
N LYS A 342 22.39 11.30 0.86
CA LYS A 342 22.15 9.92 0.42
C LYS A 342 21.03 9.29 1.24
N LEU A 343 20.10 8.66 0.55
CA LEU A 343 19.04 7.84 1.14
C LEU A 343 19.45 6.36 1.11
N VAL A 344 19.22 5.66 2.22
CA VAL A 344 19.34 4.19 2.30
C VAL A 344 18.10 3.65 3.00
N CYS A 345 17.46 2.64 2.40
CA CYS A 345 16.34 1.92 3.00
C CYS A 345 16.83 0.58 3.57
N THR A 346 16.56 0.30 4.84
CA THR A 346 16.83 -1.01 5.47
C THR A 346 15.58 -1.60 6.11
N ASN A 347 15.53 -2.93 6.27
CA ASN A 347 14.54 -3.57 7.14
C ASN A 347 14.94 -3.51 8.63
N LYS A 348 14.14 -4.11 9.53
CA LYS A 348 14.41 -4.20 10.98
C LYS A 348 15.81 -4.74 11.30
N PHE A 349 16.30 -5.70 10.51
CA PHE A 349 17.56 -6.39 10.72
C PHE A 349 18.77 -5.69 10.07
N GLY A 350 18.57 -4.52 9.46
CA GLY A 350 19.62 -3.73 8.83
C GLY A 350 19.96 -4.15 7.39
N GLU A 351 19.18 -5.06 6.81
CA GLU A 351 19.38 -5.50 5.42
C GLU A 351 18.85 -4.43 4.46
N VAL A 352 19.63 -4.11 3.43
CA VAL A 352 19.32 -3.02 2.50
C VAL A 352 18.29 -3.48 1.47
N VAL A 353 17.22 -2.70 1.32
CA VAL A 353 16.27 -2.85 0.21
C VAL A 353 16.90 -2.28 -1.05
N LYS A 354 17.00 -3.11 -2.10
CA LYS A 354 17.64 -2.75 -3.37
C LYS A 354 16.61 -2.57 -4.48
N THR A 355 16.91 -1.65 -5.39
CA THR A 355 16.31 -1.59 -6.74
C THR A 355 17.30 -2.16 -7.78
N PRO A 356 16.83 -2.55 -8.99
CA PRO A 356 17.72 -3.03 -10.04
C PRO A 356 18.84 -2.04 -10.35
N GLN A 357 20.08 -2.52 -10.39
CA GLN A 357 21.27 -1.68 -10.58
C GLN A 357 21.62 -1.52 -12.06
N ASN A 358 22.44 -0.50 -12.38
CA ASN A 358 22.97 -0.23 -13.72
C ASN A 358 21.93 0.06 -14.81
N GLN A 359 20.71 0.43 -14.43
CA GLN A 359 19.66 0.86 -15.35
C GLN A 359 19.64 2.38 -15.52
N LYS A 360 19.36 2.84 -16.74
CA LYS A 360 19.25 4.24 -17.12
C LYS A 360 17.83 4.73 -16.92
N GLN A 361 17.67 5.84 -16.21
CA GLN A 361 16.39 6.55 -16.07
C GLN A 361 16.04 7.28 -17.38
N TYR A 362 14.77 7.26 -17.77
CA TYR A 362 14.28 8.14 -18.83
C TYR A 362 14.21 9.58 -18.34
N LYS A 363 14.74 10.52 -19.12
CA LYS A 363 14.61 11.96 -18.89
C LYS A 363 13.56 12.52 -19.82
N ILE A 364 12.54 13.15 -19.27
CA ILE A 364 11.48 13.80 -20.04
C ILE A 364 12.10 14.90 -20.90
N THR A 365 11.98 14.79 -22.22
CA THR A 365 12.38 15.84 -23.17
C THR A 365 11.19 16.21 -24.05
N ALA A 366 10.96 17.52 -24.22
CA ALA A 366 9.87 18.03 -25.06
C ALA A 366 10.04 17.64 -26.53
N GLU A 367 11.27 17.60 -27.03
CA GLU A 367 11.56 17.22 -28.41
C GLU A 367 11.62 15.71 -28.58
N LEU A 368 10.90 15.20 -29.58
CA LEU A 368 11.03 13.83 -30.06
C LEU A 368 12.30 13.76 -30.91
N ILE A 369 13.32 13.07 -30.40
CA ILE A 369 14.53 12.79 -31.16
C ILE A 369 14.22 11.68 -32.17
N THR A 370 14.39 11.96 -33.46
CA THR A 370 14.23 10.95 -34.52
C THR A 370 15.32 9.89 -34.41
N PRO A 371 14.98 8.62 -34.09
CA PRO A 371 15.99 7.57 -33.95
C PRO A 371 16.50 7.13 -35.34
N ALA A 372 17.63 6.42 -35.40
CA ALA A 372 18.21 5.97 -36.66
C ALA A 372 17.40 4.86 -37.36
N ASN A 373 16.57 4.14 -36.61
CA ASN A 373 15.80 2.97 -37.03
C ASN A 373 14.31 3.28 -37.29
N THR A 374 13.92 4.53 -37.55
CA THR A 374 12.51 4.90 -37.80
C THR A 374 11.86 4.06 -38.89
N ALA A 375 12.54 3.85 -40.02
CA ALA A 375 12.00 3.08 -41.13
C ALA A 375 11.68 1.62 -40.75
N GLU A 376 12.49 1.02 -39.85
CA GLU A 376 12.25 -0.34 -39.35
C GLU A 376 11.05 -0.36 -38.41
N ILE A 377 10.93 0.63 -37.52
CA ILE A 377 9.79 0.77 -36.61
C ILE A 377 8.48 0.99 -37.39
N ASP A 378 8.48 1.89 -38.37
CA ASP A 378 7.31 2.19 -39.21
C ASP A 378 6.84 0.94 -39.97
N GLN A 379 7.79 0.20 -40.54
CA GLN A 379 7.51 -1.04 -41.26
C GLN A 379 6.95 -2.11 -40.31
N ALA A 380 7.55 -2.30 -39.14
CA ALA A 380 7.11 -3.28 -38.15
C ALA A 380 5.69 -2.96 -37.65
N LEU A 381 5.40 -1.69 -37.32
CA LEU A 381 4.07 -1.23 -36.91
C LEU A 381 3.02 -1.45 -37.99
N THR A 382 3.31 -1.04 -39.22
CA THR A 382 2.37 -1.18 -40.35
C THR A 382 2.05 -2.65 -40.59
N GLN A 383 3.06 -3.52 -40.59
CA GLN A 383 2.87 -4.95 -40.76
C GLN A 383 2.11 -5.55 -39.57
N GLY A 384 2.49 -5.23 -38.34
CA GLY A 384 1.85 -5.74 -37.12
C GLY A 384 0.37 -5.37 -37.03
N LEU A 385 0.04 -4.10 -37.24
CA LEU A 385 -1.34 -3.59 -37.16
C LEU A 385 -2.25 -4.10 -38.30
N SER A 386 -1.66 -4.50 -39.43
CA SER A 386 -2.41 -5.11 -40.55
C SER A 386 -2.88 -6.55 -40.28
N ARG A 387 -2.24 -7.27 -39.34
CA ARG A 387 -2.57 -8.68 -39.03
C ARG A 387 -3.87 -8.79 -38.27
N THR A 388 -4.63 -9.86 -38.50
CA THR A 388 -5.85 -10.15 -37.72
C THR A 388 -5.53 -10.57 -36.29
N ASP A 389 -4.54 -11.44 -36.13
CA ASP A 389 -3.98 -11.83 -34.83
C ASP A 389 -2.66 -11.09 -34.61
N ILE A 390 -2.56 -10.39 -33.48
CA ILE A 390 -1.40 -9.57 -33.12
C ILE A 390 -0.52 -10.23 -32.04
N SER A 391 -0.77 -11.49 -31.68
CA SER A 391 -0.02 -12.19 -30.63
C SER A 391 1.49 -12.20 -30.86
N ASP A 392 1.94 -12.64 -32.05
CA ASP A 392 3.36 -12.60 -32.42
C ASP A 392 3.93 -11.17 -32.42
N PHE A 393 3.10 -10.17 -32.72
CA PHE A 393 3.54 -8.77 -32.74
C PHE A 393 3.68 -8.21 -31.32
N LYS A 394 2.82 -8.61 -30.37
CA LYS A 394 2.97 -8.28 -28.96
C LYS A 394 4.26 -8.86 -28.39
N ASP A 395 4.58 -10.11 -28.71
CA ASP A 395 5.83 -10.76 -28.31
C ASP A 395 7.06 -10.05 -28.91
N TYR A 396 6.98 -9.69 -30.20
CA TYR A 396 8.02 -8.87 -30.85
C TYR A 396 8.20 -7.53 -30.12
N CYS A 397 7.12 -6.83 -29.79
CA CYS A 397 7.19 -5.55 -29.08
C CYS A 397 7.85 -5.70 -27.70
N CYS A 398 7.51 -6.75 -26.94
CA CYS A 398 8.15 -7.06 -25.65
C CYS A 398 9.68 -7.24 -25.80
N GLN A 399 10.13 -7.96 -26.83
CA GLN A 399 11.56 -8.14 -27.11
C GLN A 399 12.23 -6.81 -27.50
N GLN A 400 11.55 -5.99 -28.30
CA GLN A 400 12.07 -4.69 -28.72
C GLN A 400 12.18 -3.69 -27.57
N MET A 401 11.36 -3.78 -26.51
CA MET A 401 11.52 -2.92 -25.33
C MET A 401 12.88 -3.09 -24.66
N ALA A 402 13.52 -4.27 -24.75
CA ALA A 402 14.90 -4.45 -24.28
C ALA A 402 15.92 -3.87 -25.26
N ALA A 403 15.71 -4.08 -26.56
CA ALA A 403 16.66 -3.76 -27.62
C ALA A 403 16.71 -2.27 -27.97
N TRP A 404 15.57 -1.59 -27.94
CA TRP A 404 15.43 -0.18 -28.28
C TRP A 404 15.97 0.74 -27.18
N ASP A 405 16.48 1.89 -27.60
CA ASP A 405 16.74 3.01 -26.69
C ASP A 405 15.45 3.81 -26.43
N TYR A 406 15.49 4.73 -25.45
CA TYR A 406 14.32 5.55 -25.14
C TYR A 406 13.78 6.37 -26.33
N PRO A 407 14.63 7.01 -27.17
CA PRO A 407 14.16 7.64 -28.41
C PRO A 407 13.35 6.71 -29.32
N SER A 408 13.81 5.49 -29.53
CA SER A 408 13.12 4.48 -30.34
C SER A 408 11.78 4.06 -29.73
N ILE A 409 11.73 3.81 -28.41
CA ILE A 409 10.50 3.46 -27.70
C ILE A 409 9.48 4.61 -27.78
N ARG A 410 9.92 5.85 -27.60
CA ARG A 410 9.06 7.04 -27.74
C ARG A 410 8.55 7.19 -29.16
N TYR A 411 9.41 7.02 -30.16
CA TYR A 411 9.02 7.10 -31.56
C TYR A 411 7.96 6.03 -31.91
N PHE A 412 8.18 4.78 -31.47
CA PHE A 412 7.18 3.71 -31.60
C PHE A 412 5.83 4.09 -30.98
N CYS A 413 5.84 4.65 -29.77
CA CYS A 413 4.63 5.08 -29.07
C CYS A 413 3.92 6.28 -29.73
N GLU A 414 4.67 7.20 -30.32
CA GLU A 414 4.10 8.33 -31.07
C GLU A 414 3.49 7.88 -32.40
N GLU A 415 4.15 6.97 -33.11
CA GLU A 415 3.66 6.47 -34.40
C GLU A 415 2.44 5.56 -34.22
N ILE A 416 2.42 4.69 -33.20
CA ILE A 416 1.23 3.87 -32.89
C ILE A 416 0.02 4.75 -32.53
N LYS A 417 0.22 5.84 -31.79
CA LYS A 417 -0.82 6.83 -31.47
C LYS A 417 -1.35 7.50 -32.73
N LYS A 418 -0.47 7.97 -33.61
CA LYS A 418 -0.84 8.61 -34.87
C LYS A 418 -1.68 7.68 -35.75
N GLN A 419 -1.33 6.39 -35.82
CA GLN A 419 -2.10 5.41 -36.58
C GLN A 419 -3.45 5.08 -35.92
N ALA A 420 -3.52 5.09 -34.58
CA ALA A 420 -4.76 4.89 -33.83
C ALA A 420 -5.81 6.01 -34.07
N ALA A 421 -5.37 7.25 -34.34
CA ALA A 421 -6.28 8.39 -34.50
C ALA A 421 -7.19 8.30 -35.75
N GLY A 422 -6.80 7.53 -36.77
CA GLY A 422 -7.53 7.48 -38.05
C GLY A 422 -8.49 6.31 -38.23
N ASN A 423 -8.48 5.30 -37.34
CA ASN A 423 -9.23 4.06 -37.54
C ASN A 423 -9.46 3.30 -36.21
N ASP A 424 -10.72 3.05 -35.85
CA ASP A 424 -11.06 2.38 -34.58
C ASP A 424 -10.58 0.93 -34.44
N THR A 425 -10.42 0.22 -35.55
CA THR A 425 -9.82 -1.13 -35.53
C THR A 425 -8.34 -1.04 -35.17
N VAL A 426 -7.64 -0.05 -35.72
CA VAL A 426 -6.24 0.23 -35.38
C VAL A 426 -6.13 0.75 -33.95
N LYS A 427 -7.04 1.63 -33.51
CA LYS A 427 -7.13 2.11 -32.13
C LYS A 427 -7.30 0.96 -31.14
N SER A 428 -8.19 0.01 -31.43
CA SER A 428 -8.40 -1.18 -30.61
C SER A 428 -7.12 -1.99 -30.44
N LYS A 429 -6.41 -2.25 -31.55
CA LYS A 429 -5.12 -2.97 -31.52
C LYS A 429 -4.03 -2.19 -30.81
N ALA A 430 -3.97 -0.87 -31.00
CA ALA A 430 -3.01 0.00 -30.32
C ALA A 430 -3.20 -0.03 -28.80
N ILE A 431 -4.45 0.08 -28.32
CA ILE A 431 -4.79 -0.08 -26.90
C ILE A 431 -4.38 -1.47 -26.41
N GLU A 432 -4.69 -2.53 -27.16
CA GLU A 432 -4.31 -3.90 -26.77
C GLU A 432 -2.79 -4.09 -26.66
N ILE A 433 -2.02 -3.60 -27.64
CA ILE A 433 -0.55 -3.72 -27.64
C ILE A 433 0.06 -2.96 -26.47
N LEU A 434 -0.31 -1.69 -26.29
CA LEU A 434 0.23 -0.85 -25.23
C LEU A 434 -0.19 -1.37 -23.84
N THR A 435 -1.43 -1.85 -23.70
CA THR A 435 -1.91 -2.47 -22.46
C THR A 435 -1.13 -3.75 -22.17
N HIS A 436 -0.90 -4.59 -23.18
CA HIS A 436 -0.06 -5.79 -23.02
C HIS A 436 1.37 -5.45 -22.59
N LEU A 437 2.00 -4.43 -23.19
CA LEU A 437 3.33 -3.98 -22.78
C LEU A 437 3.36 -3.40 -21.35
N MET A 438 2.25 -2.86 -20.87
CA MET A 438 2.13 -2.39 -19.50
C MET A 438 2.00 -3.56 -18.50
N ASP A 439 1.16 -4.55 -18.85
CA ASP A 439 0.79 -5.67 -18.00
C ASP A 439 1.85 -6.79 -17.97
N ARG A 440 2.54 -7.01 -19.09
CA ARG A 440 3.52 -8.10 -19.25
C ARG A 440 4.82 -7.78 -18.53
N ARG A 441 5.41 -8.78 -17.89
CA ARG A 441 6.80 -8.76 -17.41
C ARG A 441 7.71 -9.27 -18.53
N PHE A 442 8.73 -8.48 -18.86
CA PHE A 442 9.73 -8.78 -19.89
C PHE A 442 11.05 -8.05 -19.55
N PRO A 443 12.19 -8.56 -20.04
CA PRO A 443 13.49 -7.90 -19.86
C PRO A 443 13.46 -6.47 -20.42
N THR A 444 14.05 -5.51 -19.70
CA THR A 444 14.13 -4.10 -20.15
C THR A 444 15.53 -3.69 -20.60
N GLY A 445 16.50 -4.62 -20.55
CA GLY A 445 17.89 -4.34 -20.86
C GLY A 445 18.48 -3.31 -19.89
N ASP A 446 19.09 -2.25 -20.43
CA ASP A 446 19.69 -1.16 -19.65
C ASP A 446 18.70 -0.08 -19.21
N LYS A 447 17.39 -0.27 -19.41
CA LYS A 447 16.35 0.73 -19.11
C LYS A 447 15.59 0.36 -17.85
N LYS A 448 15.16 1.36 -17.10
CA LYS A 448 14.28 1.15 -15.95
C LYS A 448 12.85 0.83 -16.40
N ARG A 449 12.22 -0.14 -15.75
CA ARG A 449 10.83 -0.51 -16.07
C ARG A 449 9.86 0.64 -15.83
N ASN A 450 10.00 1.38 -14.72
CA ASN A 450 9.12 2.52 -14.42
C ASN A 450 9.14 3.60 -15.53
N SER A 451 10.29 3.80 -16.17
CA SER A 451 10.49 4.72 -17.29
C SER A 451 9.76 4.25 -18.56
N ILE A 452 9.83 2.95 -18.87
CA ILE A 452 9.08 2.36 -20.00
C ILE A 452 7.57 2.48 -19.73
N LEU A 453 7.14 2.13 -18.51
CA LEU A 453 5.73 2.24 -18.10
C LEU A 453 5.22 3.70 -18.17
N GLN A 454 6.05 4.68 -17.79
CA GLN A 454 5.70 6.09 -17.92
C GLN A 454 5.41 6.47 -19.39
N ILE A 455 6.26 6.05 -20.33
CA ILE A 455 6.08 6.34 -21.77
C ILE A 455 4.81 5.67 -22.31
N ILE A 456 4.59 4.40 -21.97
CA ILE A 456 3.42 3.63 -22.41
C ILE A 456 2.12 4.23 -21.84
N ARG A 457 2.08 4.55 -20.54
CA ARG A 457 0.89 5.14 -19.89
C ARG A 457 0.54 6.50 -20.46
N HIS A 458 1.54 7.34 -20.75
CA HIS A 458 1.31 8.61 -21.42
C HIS A 458 0.65 8.41 -22.79
N SER A 459 1.09 7.41 -23.53
CA SER A 459 0.58 7.09 -24.87
C SER A 459 -0.85 6.55 -24.82
N LEU A 460 -1.14 5.65 -23.88
CA LEU A 460 -2.51 5.17 -23.62
C LEU A 460 -3.44 6.33 -23.24
N THR A 461 -3.01 7.18 -22.31
CA THR A 461 -3.77 8.37 -21.87
C THR A 461 -4.14 9.25 -23.07
N SER A 462 -3.17 9.55 -23.95
CA SER A 462 -3.43 10.34 -25.15
C SER A 462 -4.45 9.66 -26.07
N ILE A 463 -4.31 8.35 -26.34
CA ILE A 463 -5.25 7.61 -27.19
C ILE A 463 -6.67 7.61 -26.60
N PHE A 464 -6.79 7.51 -25.27
CA PHE A 464 -8.08 7.58 -24.59
C PHE A 464 -8.71 8.97 -24.71
N GLN A 465 -7.93 10.04 -24.49
CA GLN A 465 -8.36 11.44 -24.62
C GLN A 465 -8.76 11.82 -26.06
N ASP A 466 -8.11 11.22 -27.06
CA ASP A 466 -8.43 11.44 -28.48
C ASP A 466 -9.74 10.75 -28.93
N SER A 467 -10.51 10.16 -28.01
CA SER A 467 -11.83 9.58 -28.32
C SER A 467 -12.90 10.69 -28.42
N PRO A 468 -13.85 10.60 -29.37
CA PRO A 468 -14.87 11.64 -29.55
C PRO A 468 -15.81 11.72 -28.35
N ASN A 469 -16.24 12.92 -27.97
CA ASN A 469 -17.21 13.11 -26.90
C ASN A 469 -18.60 12.60 -27.30
N LEU A 470 -19.44 12.24 -26.33
CA LEU A 470 -20.82 11.79 -26.58
C LEU A 470 -21.71 12.81 -27.32
N SER A 471 -21.37 14.09 -27.31
CA SER A 471 -22.06 15.15 -28.05
C SER A 471 -21.65 15.26 -29.53
N GLU A 472 -20.55 14.62 -29.91
CA GLU A 472 -20.04 14.64 -31.28
C GLU A 472 -20.73 13.53 -32.08
N ASN A 473 -21.22 13.86 -33.27
CA ASN A 473 -21.84 12.90 -34.16
C ASN A 473 -20.75 12.21 -34.99
N THR A 474 -20.26 11.07 -34.48
CA THR A 474 -19.21 10.29 -35.12
C THR A 474 -19.65 8.84 -35.32
N ASP A 475 -19.30 8.24 -36.46
CA ASP A 475 -19.58 6.84 -36.75
C ASP A 475 -18.54 5.89 -36.10
N GLY A 476 -18.21 6.15 -34.84
CA GLY A 476 -17.08 5.55 -34.11
C GLY A 476 -17.50 4.49 -33.09
N ARG A 477 -16.55 3.62 -32.73
CA ARG A 477 -16.69 2.58 -31.70
C ARG A 477 -16.56 3.13 -30.28
N TYR A 478 -15.73 4.16 -30.11
CA TYR A 478 -15.34 4.71 -28.81
C TYR A 478 -16.01 6.05 -28.58
N CYS A 479 -16.54 6.25 -27.37
CA CYS A 479 -17.04 7.54 -26.91
C CYS A 479 -16.35 7.93 -25.61
N TYR A 480 -16.16 9.23 -25.41
CA TYR A 480 -15.47 9.80 -24.27
C TYR A 480 -16.42 10.54 -23.34
N ILE A 481 -16.18 10.40 -22.04
CA ILE A 481 -16.82 11.20 -21.00
C ILE A 481 -15.84 11.48 -19.83
N GLU A 482 -15.97 12.67 -19.26
CA GLU A 482 -15.21 13.14 -18.10
C GLU A 482 -16.15 13.92 -17.17
N TRP A 483 -15.65 14.32 -16.00
CA TRP A 483 -16.44 15.00 -14.97
C TRP A 483 -17.28 16.17 -15.51
N GLU A 484 -16.68 17.11 -16.23
CA GLU A 484 -17.36 18.29 -16.77
C GLU A 484 -18.48 17.94 -17.77
N LYS A 485 -18.38 16.79 -18.43
CA LYS A 485 -19.33 16.31 -19.44
C LYS A 485 -20.28 15.24 -18.93
N ARG A 486 -20.25 14.90 -17.64
CA ARG A 486 -21.07 13.81 -17.05
C ARG A 486 -22.57 13.90 -17.37
N ASN A 487 -23.10 15.12 -17.51
CA ASN A 487 -24.52 15.36 -17.82
C ASN A 487 -24.89 15.08 -19.28
N SER A 488 -23.93 14.83 -20.17
CA SER A 488 -24.18 14.45 -21.57
C SER A 488 -24.31 12.94 -21.77
N LEU A 489 -24.33 12.16 -20.69
CA LEU A 489 -24.47 10.71 -20.76
C LEU A 489 -25.77 10.31 -21.49
N ARG A 490 -25.64 9.44 -22.48
CA ARG A 490 -26.75 8.91 -23.30
C ARG A 490 -26.55 7.43 -23.63
N SER A 491 -27.57 6.81 -24.19
CA SER A 491 -27.46 5.46 -24.77
C SER A 491 -26.44 5.42 -25.93
N PRO A 492 -25.77 4.27 -26.15
CA PRO A 492 -24.89 4.10 -27.29
C PRO A 492 -25.69 4.15 -28.60
N GLU A 493 -25.15 4.86 -29.59
CA GLU A 493 -25.64 4.88 -30.98
C GLU A 493 -25.04 3.71 -31.79
N ASP A 494 -25.63 3.41 -32.95
CA ASP A 494 -25.40 2.22 -33.80
C ASP A 494 -24.05 1.50 -33.61
N ASN A 495 -22.95 2.17 -33.97
CA ASN A 495 -21.59 1.61 -33.99
C ASN A 495 -20.80 1.78 -32.69
N GLU A 496 -21.31 2.55 -31.73
CA GLU A 496 -20.67 2.77 -30.44
C GLU A 496 -20.73 1.50 -29.59
N LYS A 497 -19.61 1.17 -28.94
CA LYS A 497 -19.47 -0.04 -28.11
C LYS A 497 -18.79 0.22 -26.78
N ALA A 498 -17.76 1.08 -26.78
CA ALA A 498 -16.92 1.32 -25.60
C ALA A 498 -17.04 2.76 -25.11
N LEU A 499 -17.36 2.93 -23.83
CA LEU A 499 -17.35 4.21 -23.14
C LEU A 499 -16.01 4.37 -22.41
N VAL A 500 -15.23 5.36 -22.83
CA VAL A 500 -13.96 5.77 -22.22
C VAL A 500 -14.26 6.83 -21.17
N ILE A 501 -13.94 6.54 -19.91
CA ILE A 501 -14.22 7.38 -18.75
C ILE A 501 -12.90 7.85 -18.15
N ASN A 502 -12.70 9.17 -18.13
CA ASN A 502 -11.64 9.78 -17.34
C ASN A 502 -12.13 10.02 -15.91
N ALA A 503 -11.72 9.17 -14.98
CA ALA A 503 -12.14 9.19 -13.58
C ALA A 503 -11.48 10.32 -12.76
N ARG A 504 -10.45 11.00 -13.30
CA ARG A 504 -9.53 11.86 -12.53
C ARG A 504 -10.20 12.90 -11.66
N GLU A 505 -11.19 13.61 -12.22
CA GLU A 505 -11.87 14.73 -11.56
C GLU A 505 -13.22 14.29 -10.94
N PHE A 506 -13.57 13.00 -11.00
CA PHE A 506 -14.72 12.49 -10.26
C PHE A 506 -14.39 12.40 -8.77
N PRO A 507 -15.36 12.71 -7.88
CA PRO A 507 -15.18 12.55 -6.46
C PRO A 507 -14.93 11.07 -6.11
N PRO A 508 -14.12 10.78 -5.08
CA PRO A 508 -13.72 9.42 -4.75
C PRO A 508 -14.87 8.52 -4.28
N GLU A 509 -15.95 9.11 -3.79
CA GLU A 509 -17.17 8.44 -3.35
C GLU A 509 -18.37 9.41 -3.41
N GLY A 510 -19.59 8.91 -3.15
CA GLY A 510 -20.82 9.69 -3.18
C GLY A 510 -21.66 9.48 -4.45
N ASP A 511 -22.78 10.21 -4.56
CA ASP A 511 -23.75 10.02 -5.63
C ASP A 511 -23.23 10.46 -7.02
N ASP A 512 -22.25 11.35 -7.03
CA ASP A 512 -21.63 11.91 -8.24
C ASP A 512 -20.33 11.18 -8.64
N CYS A 513 -19.94 10.08 -7.99
CA CYS A 513 -18.70 9.38 -8.35
C CYS A 513 -18.79 8.62 -9.70
N ASP A 514 -17.64 8.25 -10.24
CA ASP A 514 -17.50 7.52 -11.51
C ASP A 514 -18.22 6.15 -11.47
N ALA A 515 -18.21 5.44 -10.34
CA ALA A 515 -18.91 4.17 -10.20
C ALA A 515 -20.44 4.31 -10.41
N ARG A 516 -21.01 5.44 -9.98
CA ARG A 516 -22.43 5.76 -10.21
C ARG A 516 -22.70 6.11 -11.67
N LEU A 517 -21.78 6.81 -12.32
CA LEU A 517 -21.82 7.06 -13.76
C LEU A 517 -21.79 5.75 -14.57
N ILE A 518 -20.91 4.81 -14.22
CA ILE A 518 -20.83 3.48 -14.85
C ILE A 518 -22.17 2.74 -14.71
N CYS A 519 -22.78 2.77 -13.52
CA CYS A 519 -24.10 2.17 -13.30
C CYS A 519 -25.18 2.82 -14.18
N ALA A 520 -25.17 4.15 -14.30
CA ALA A 520 -26.12 4.88 -15.15
C ALA A 520 -25.91 4.54 -16.63
N ALA A 521 -24.65 4.47 -17.09
CA ALA A 521 -24.29 4.12 -18.44
C ALA A 521 -24.70 2.68 -18.79
N HIS A 522 -24.51 1.73 -17.87
CA HIS A 522 -24.96 0.35 -18.04
C HIS A 522 -26.47 0.27 -18.25
N LYS A 523 -27.26 0.99 -17.45
CA LYS A 523 -28.73 1.06 -17.62
C LYS A 523 -29.15 1.64 -18.97
N LEU A 524 -28.32 2.46 -19.58
CA LEU A 524 -28.54 3.03 -20.91
C LEU A 524 -28.09 2.10 -22.04
N GLY A 525 -27.47 0.95 -21.73
CA GLY A 525 -27.10 -0.09 -22.69
C GLY A 525 -25.59 -0.23 -22.94
N TRP A 526 -24.74 0.56 -22.29
CA TRP A 526 -23.29 0.41 -22.39
C TRP A 526 -22.80 -0.88 -21.72
N LYS A 527 -21.90 -1.61 -22.38
CA LYS A 527 -21.36 -2.89 -21.87
C LYS A 527 -19.84 -2.95 -21.81
N THR A 528 -19.12 -2.02 -22.44
CA THR A 528 -17.66 -2.00 -22.40
C THR A 528 -17.21 -0.64 -21.89
N PHE A 529 -16.40 -0.65 -20.84
CA PHE A 529 -15.90 0.53 -20.18
C PHE A 529 -14.38 0.51 -20.12
N ILE A 530 -13.75 1.62 -20.50
CA ILE A 530 -12.32 1.85 -20.29
C ILE A 530 -12.21 3.02 -19.31
N CYS A 531 -11.78 2.76 -18.10
CA CYS A 531 -11.71 3.75 -17.03
C CYS A 531 -10.25 4.03 -16.70
N TYR A 532 -9.82 5.30 -16.80
CA TYR A 532 -8.43 5.71 -16.56
C TYR A 532 -8.37 7.02 -15.77
N GLY A 533 -7.17 7.41 -15.34
CA GLY A 533 -6.95 8.64 -14.59
C GLY A 533 -7.31 8.52 -13.10
N TYR A 534 -7.50 7.29 -12.60
CA TYR A 534 -7.82 7.04 -11.20
C TYR A 534 -6.72 7.54 -10.25
N ARG A 535 -7.15 8.12 -9.14
CA ARG A 535 -6.31 8.63 -8.03
C ARG A 535 -6.84 8.18 -6.66
N GLY A 536 -7.53 7.03 -6.62
CA GLY A 536 -8.16 6.49 -5.42
C GLY A 536 -9.69 6.51 -5.43
N GLN A 537 -10.35 6.79 -6.55
CA GLN A 537 -11.81 6.66 -6.61
C GLN A 537 -12.23 5.22 -6.30
N ARG A 538 -13.21 5.07 -5.41
CA ARG A 538 -13.60 3.81 -4.78
C ARG A 538 -14.77 3.18 -5.53
N PHE A 539 -15.04 1.92 -5.23
CA PHE A 539 -16.28 1.24 -5.64
C PHE A 539 -16.45 1.02 -7.15
N CYS A 540 -15.39 1.08 -7.96
CA CYS A 540 -15.50 0.79 -9.40
C CYS A 540 -16.15 -0.60 -9.63
N GLY A 541 -17.21 -0.63 -10.42
CA GLY A 541 -18.02 -1.83 -10.70
C GLY A 541 -19.12 -2.14 -9.66
N CYS A 542 -19.11 -1.50 -8.49
CA CYS A 542 -20.15 -1.69 -7.48
C CYS A 542 -21.51 -1.19 -7.97
N GLY A 543 -22.57 -1.92 -7.61
CA GLY A 543 -23.94 -1.61 -8.05
C GLY A 543 -24.34 -2.29 -9.37
N LEU A 544 -23.40 -2.89 -10.09
CA LEU A 544 -23.66 -3.77 -11.23
C LEU A 544 -23.90 -5.23 -10.76
N SER A 545 -24.98 -5.44 -10.02
CA SER A 545 -25.30 -6.74 -9.38
C SER A 545 -26.44 -7.51 -10.07
N GLN A 546 -27.00 -6.99 -11.16
CA GLN A 546 -28.05 -7.64 -11.95
C GLN A 546 -27.80 -7.40 -13.44
N GLU A 547 -28.06 -8.42 -14.25
CA GLU A 547 -27.98 -8.37 -15.73
C GLU A 547 -26.64 -7.89 -16.28
N SER A 548 -25.55 -8.06 -15.52
CA SER A 548 -24.22 -7.58 -15.91
C SER A 548 -23.40 -8.60 -16.72
N ASP A 549 -24.01 -9.70 -17.17
CA ASP A 549 -23.35 -10.66 -18.05
C ASP A 549 -22.95 -10.02 -19.38
N GLY A 550 -21.69 -10.24 -19.78
CA GLY A 550 -21.11 -9.63 -20.98
C GLY A 550 -20.75 -8.15 -20.81
N VAL A 551 -20.82 -7.60 -19.60
CA VAL A 551 -20.22 -6.30 -19.26
C VAL A 551 -18.73 -6.51 -18.96
N ARG A 552 -17.89 -5.63 -19.48
CA ARG A 552 -16.44 -5.58 -19.23
C ARG A 552 -16.01 -4.18 -18.82
N ILE A 553 -15.18 -4.11 -17.78
CA ILE A 553 -14.53 -2.87 -17.33
C ILE A 553 -13.01 -3.09 -17.32
N ASP A 554 -12.28 -2.29 -18.10
CA ASP A 554 -10.82 -2.20 -18.07
C ASP A 554 -10.43 -0.97 -17.22
N VAL A 555 -9.66 -1.18 -16.16
CA VAL A 555 -9.31 -0.20 -15.14
C VAL A 555 -7.82 0.08 -15.18
N TYR A 556 -7.47 1.32 -15.49
CA TYR A 556 -6.09 1.81 -15.59
C TYR A 556 -5.77 2.77 -14.43
N ASP A 557 -4.49 2.91 -14.12
CA ASP A 557 -3.98 3.75 -13.03
C ASP A 557 -4.43 3.26 -11.64
N SER A 558 -4.59 4.16 -10.66
CA SER A 558 -4.65 3.81 -9.24
C SER A 558 -6.08 3.90 -8.70
N SER A 559 -6.92 2.90 -9.02
CA SER A 559 -8.27 2.77 -8.44
C SER A 559 -8.21 2.56 -6.92
N GLY A 560 -9.21 3.02 -6.17
CA GLY A 560 -9.30 2.86 -4.72
C GLY A 560 -9.96 1.56 -4.25
N ASP A 561 -10.30 1.52 -2.97
CA ASP A 561 -10.91 0.38 -2.29
C ASP A 561 -12.24 -0.11 -2.89
N TYR A 562 -12.63 -1.32 -2.52
CA TYR A 562 -13.94 -1.93 -2.81
C TYR A 562 -14.25 -2.12 -4.30
N LEU A 563 -13.28 -1.97 -5.19
CA LEU A 563 -13.45 -2.33 -6.60
C LEU A 563 -14.02 -3.75 -6.70
N ALA A 564 -14.92 -3.99 -7.64
CA ALA A 564 -15.62 -5.27 -7.83
C ALA A 564 -16.43 -5.77 -6.62
N SER A 565 -16.76 -4.93 -5.63
CA SER A 565 -17.59 -5.39 -4.52
C SER A 565 -19.03 -5.68 -4.96
N GLY A 566 -19.53 -6.86 -4.59
CA GLY A 566 -20.91 -7.28 -4.84
C GLY A 566 -21.26 -7.54 -6.30
N ILE A 567 -20.27 -7.70 -7.19
CA ILE A 567 -20.52 -7.95 -8.62
C ILE A 567 -21.14 -9.34 -8.87
N ASP A 568 -21.92 -9.42 -9.94
CA ASP A 568 -22.72 -10.61 -10.30
C ASP A 568 -22.73 -10.86 -11.83
N GLY A 569 -21.57 -11.23 -12.38
CA GLY A 569 -21.46 -11.74 -13.75
C GLY A 569 -20.57 -10.93 -14.71
N LEU A 570 -20.27 -9.66 -14.38
CA LEU A 570 -19.34 -8.88 -15.22
C LEU A 570 -17.88 -9.32 -15.10
N GLU A 571 -17.08 -8.83 -16.03
CA GLU A 571 -15.63 -8.97 -16.01
C GLU A 571 -14.96 -7.63 -15.70
N ILE A 572 -13.98 -7.63 -14.79
CA ILE A 572 -13.12 -6.46 -14.54
C ILE A 572 -11.66 -6.85 -14.69
N TYR A 573 -10.90 -6.04 -15.42
CA TYR A 573 -9.48 -6.17 -15.65
C TYR A 573 -8.77 -4.94 -15.07
N VAL A 574 -7.94 -5.14 -14.04
CA VAL A 574 -7.15 -4.10 -13.39
C VAL A 574 -5.73 -4.16 -13.93
N HIS A 575 -5.35 -3.14 -14.68
CA HIS A 575 -4.06 -3.05 -15.36
C HIS A 575 -2.98 -2.40 -14.48
N GLY A 576 -2.63 -3.13 -13.40
CA GLY A 576 -1.71 -2.70 -12.37
C GLY A 576 -2.06 -3.30 -11.01
N ASN A 577 -1.64 -2.62 -9.94
CA ASN A 577 -1.97 -3.02 -8.57
C ASN A 577 -3.39 -2.54 -8.20
N ALA A 578 -4.09 -3.30 -7.36
CA ALA A 578 -5.37 -2.94 -6.77
C ALA A 578 -5.23 -2.71 -5.25
N GLN A 579 -6.14 -1.93 -4.66
CA GLN A 579 -6.13 -1.60 -3.23
C GLN A 579 -6.87 -2.64 -2.38
N ASP A 580 -7.36 -2.23 -1.21
CA ASP A 580 -7.96 -3.08 -0.20
C ASP A 580 -9.42 -3.42 -0.53
N GLN A 581 -9.92 -4.49 0.09
CA GLN A 581 -11.34 -4.93 0.02
C GLN A 581 -11.88 -5.20 -1.39
N LEU A 582 -10.97 -5.38 -2.35
CA LEU A 582 -11.27 -5.74 -3.73
C LEU A 582 -12.11 -7.03 -3.78
N GLY A 583 -13.23 -7.04 -4.51
CA GLY A 583 -14.07 -8.23 -4.69
C GLY A 583 -14.85 -8.64 -3.44
N GLN A 584 -15.01 -7.76 -2.45
CA GLN A 584 -15.81 -8.04 -1.25
C GLN A 584 -17.22 -8.49 -1.65
N ILE A 585 -17.71 -9.57 -1.04
CA ILE A 585 -19.03 -10.20 -1.29
C ILE A 585 -19.34 -10.49 -2.78
N MET A 586 -18.31 -10.62 -3.63
CA MET A 586 -18.45 -11.00 -5.04
C MET A 586 -19.20 -12.33 -5.18
N LYS A 587 -20.19 -12.39 -6.09
CA LYS A 587 -21.03 -13.59 -6.28
C LYS A 587 -20.58 -14.47 -7.44
N ARG A 588 -20.36 -13.88 -8.61
CA ARG A 588 -19.84 -14.53 -9.83
C ARG A 588 -19.30 -13.47 -10.79
N GLY A 589 -18.73 -13.90 -11.90
CA GLY A 589 -18.02 -13.04 -12.85
C GLY A 589 -16.52 -13.30 -12.81
N LYS A 590 -15.76 -12.45 -13.52
CA LYS A 590 -14.31 -12.59 -13.64
C LYS A 590 -13.60 -11.33 -13.16
N LEU A 591 -12.52 -11.50 -12.40
CA LEU A 591 -11.68 -10.40 -11.96
C LEU A 591 -10.21 -10.75 -12.25
N VAL A 592 -9.50 -9.88 -12.97
CA VAL A 592 -8.09 -10.09 -13.34
C VAL A 592 -7.27 -8.90 -12.87
N ILE A 593 -6.18 -9.16 -12.16
CA ILE A 593 -5.29 -8.12 -11.63
C ILE A 593 -3.87 -8.38 -12.14
N TYR A 594 -3.32 -7.43 -12.90
CA TYR A 594 -1.97 -7.50 -13.47
C TYR A 594 -0.88 -6.97 -12.51
N GLY A 595 -1.15 -6.99 -11.22
CA GLY A 595 -0.27 -6.51 -10.15
C GLY A 595 -0.61 -7.15 -8.81
N ASP A 596 -0.27 -6.45 -7.73
CA ASP A 596 -0.55 -6.88 -6.35
C ASP A 596 -1.95 -6.44 -5.89
N VAL A 597 -2.50 -7.11 -4.88
CA VAL A 597 -3.78 -6.76 -4.22
C VAL A 597 -3.58 -6.46 -2.73
N GLY A 598 -4.38 -5.51 -2.22
CA GLY A 598 -4.34 -5.07 -0.83
C GLY A 598 -4.98 -6.01 0.19
N GLN A 599 -5.19 -5.48 1.39
CA GLN A 599 -5.76 -6.16 2.56
C GLN A 599 -7.19 -6.62 2.30
N THR A 600 -7.58 -7.75 2.90
CA THR A 600 -8.97 -8.26 2.91
C THR A 600 -9.59 -8.44 1.52
N PHE A 601 -8.75 -8.73 0.52
CA PHE A 601 -9.16 -9.13 -0.82
C PHE A 601 -10.19 -10.27 -0.76
N MET A 602 -11.30 -10.13 -1.47
CA MET A 602 -12.44 -11.08 -1.51
C MET A 602 -13.07 -11.38 -0.15
N TYR A 603 -13.07 -10.43 0.78
CA TYR A 603 -13.79 -10.53 2.06
C TYR A 603 -15.24 -10.99 1.83
N GLY A 604 -15.64 -12.10 2.44
CA GLY A 604 -17.03 -12.57 2.42
C GLY A 604 -17.55 -13.00 1.03
N ALA A 605 -16.68 -13.16 0.04
CA ALA A 605 -17.06 -13.55 -1.32
C ALA A 605 -17.87 -14.85 -1.34
N LYS A 606 -18.81 -14.96 -2.27
CA LYS A 606 -19.70 -16.13 -2.48
C LYS A 606 -19.26 -16.98 -3.67
N GLY A 607 -18.51 -16.40 -4.60
CA GLY A 607 -18.07 -17.04 -5.82
C GLY A 607 -17.24 -16.11 -6.70
N GLY A 608 -17.13 -16.47 -7.98
CA GLY A 608 -16.32 -15.74 -8.97
C GLY A 608 -15.02 -16.44 -9.33
N THR A 609 -14.48 -16.07 -10.49
CA THR A 609 -13.19 -16.56 -10.99
C THR A 609 -12.19 -15.42 -11.00
N VAL A 610 -11.11 -15.55 -10.22
CA VAL A 610 -10.19 -14.42 -9.98
C VAL A 610 -8.73 -14.82 -10.19
N PHE A 611 -7.98 -13.94 -10.84
CA PHE A 611 -6.57 -14.14 -11.20
C PHE A 611 -5.73 -12.96 -10.76
N VAL A 612 -4.68 -13.21 -9.97
CA VAL A 612 -3.75 -12.18 -9.47
C VAL A 612 -2.33 -12.52 -9.97
N LEU A 613 -1.71 -11.58 -10.70
CA LEU A 613 -0.33 -11.73 -11.16
C LEU A 613 0.68 -11.66 -10.00
N GLY A 614 0.47 -10.73 -9.07
CA GLY A 614 1.38 -10.44 -7.98
C GLY A 614 1.00 -11.12 -6.66
N ASN A 615 1.34 -10.44 -5.58
CA ASN A 615 1.09 -10.86 -4.21
C ASN A 615 -0.28 -10.36 -3.71
N ALA A 616 -0.81 -11.04 -2.69
CA ALA A 616 -1.86 -10.53 -1.83
C ALA A 616 -1.27 -10.11 -0.47
N ALA A 617 -1.79 -9.02 0.10
CA ALA A 617 -1.41 -8.58 1.44
C ALA A 617 -2.01 -9.50 2.53
N GLY A 618 -2.57 -8.95 3.60
CA GLY A 618 -3.17 -9.73 4.69
C GLY A 618 -4.63 -10.13 4.44
N ARG A 619 -5.02 -11.29 4.97
CA ARG A 619 -6.40 -11.80 5.06
C ARG A 619 -7.17 -11.95 3.73
N PRO A 620 -6.54 -12.38 2.62
CA PRO A 620 -7.30 -12.67 1.40
C PRO A 620 -8.27 -13.84 1.63
N LEU A 621 -9.48 -13.72 1.07
CA LEU A 621 -10.60 -14.65 1.19
C LEU A 621 -11.12 -14.87 2.63
N ILE A 622 -10.90 -13.91 3.53
CA ILE A 622 -11.47 -14.01 4.87
C ILE A 622 -13.01 -14.10 4.80
N ASN A 623 -13.59 -15.06 5.53
CA ASN A 623 -15.04 -15.33 5.55
C ASN A 623 -15.66 -15.66 4.18
N ALA A 624 -14.87 -15.98 3.16
CA ALA A 624 -15.41 -16.37 1.86
C ALA A 624 -16.09 -17.75 1.96
N VAL A 625 -17.19 -17.92 1.22
CA VAL A 625 -18.07 -19.09 1.25
C VAL A 625 -18.49 -19.48 -0.15
N GLY A 626 -19.14 -20.64 -0.31
CA GLY A 626 -19.68 -21.03 -1.62
C GLY A 626 -18.59 -21.50 -2.57
N HIS A 627 -18.48 -20.88 -3.75
CA HIS A 627 -17.68 -21.40 -4.85
C HIS A 627 -16.65 -20.39 -5.45
N PRO A 628 -15.88 -19.63 -4.66
CA PRO A 628 -14.80 -18.79 -5.19
C PRO A 628 -13.69 -19.65 -5.79
N ARG A 629 -13.14 -19.23 -6.93
CA ARG A 629 -12.08 -19.93 -7.67
C ARG A 629 -10.96 -18.93 -7.94
N VAL A 630 -9.88 -19.00 -7.17
CA VAL A 630 -8.85 -17.95 -7.16
C VAL A 630 -7.48 -18.51 -7.48
N VAL A 631 -6.72 -17.83 -8.35
CA VAL A 631 -5.30 -18.10 -8.59
C VAL A 631 -4.48 -16.88 -8.19
N ILE A 632 -3.54 -17.07 -7.25
CA ILE A 632 -2.57 -16.07 -6.81
C ILE A 632 -1.18 -16.57 -7.24
N ASN A 633 -0.53 -15.85 -8.15
CA ASN A 633 0.78 -16.28 -8.65
C ASN A 633 1.91 -15.97 -7.68
N GLY A 634 1.86 -14.81 -7.02
CA GLY A 634 2.78 -14.48 -5.95
C GLY A 634 2.49 -15.25 -4.67
N THR A 635 2.62 -14.56 -3.55
CA THR A 635 2.31 -15.10 -2.22
C THR A 635 1.14 -14.35 -1.57
N CYS A 636 0.72 -14.83 -0.40
CA CYS A 636 -0.10 -14.09 0.55
C CYS A 636 0.75 -13.83 1.79
N LEU A 637 0.79 -12.59 2.28
CA LEU A 637 1.62 -12.26 3.44
C LEU A 637 1.19 -13.01 4.70
N ASP A 638 -0.10 -12.99 5.07
CA ASP A 638 -0.63 -13.86 6.13
C ASP A 638 -2.16 -14.00 6.08
N TYR A 639 -2.70 -14.95 6.84
CA TYR A 639 -4.14 -15.24 7.00
C TYR A 639 -4.87 -15.59 5.69
N LEU A 640 -4.21 -16.26 4.74
CA LEU A 640 -4.88 -16.72 3.53
C LEU A 640 -6.02 -17.69 3.88
N ALA A 641 -7.22 -17.36 3.40
CA ALA A 641 -8.43 -18.16 3.58
C ALA A 641 -8.79 -18.38 5.06
N GLN A 642 -8.64 -17.33 5.88
CA GLN A 642 -9.16 -17.31 7.24
C GLN A 642 -10.69 -17.45 7.25
N SER A 643 -11.24 -18.33 8.08
CA SER A 643 -12.67 -18.61 8.18
C SER A 643 -13.30 -18.93 6.82
N PHE A 644 -12.58 -19.67 5.99
CA PHE A 644 -13.07 -20.11 4.69
C PHE A 644 -14.08 -21.24 4.83
N MET A 645 -15.30 -21.01 4.35
CA MET A 645 -16.44 -21.93 4.51
C MET A 645 -16.98 -22.32 3.14
N ALA A 646 -16.08 -22.74 2.25
CA ALA A 646 -16.36 -22.92 0.83
C ALA A 646 -16.70 -24.37 0.44
N GLY A 647 -16.97 -25.28 1.38
CA GLY A 647 -17.36 -26.67 1.08
C GLY A 647 -16.31 -27.48 0.31
N ASP A 648 -16.66 -28.67 -0.18
CA ASP A 648 -15.71 -29.54 -0.90
C ASP A 648 -15.49 -29.07 -2.36
N PRO A 649 -14.27 -28.70 -2.78
CA PRO A 649 -13.99 -28.25 -4.15
C PRO A 649 -14.43 -29.21 -5.26
N LEU A 650 -14.34 -30.52 -5.02
CA LEU A 650 -14.74 -31.57 -5.96
C LEU A 650 -16.26 -31.74 -6.05
N LYS A 651 -17.01 -31.13 -5.12
CA LYS A 651 -18.48 -31.07 -5.10
C LYS A 651 -19.01 -29.66 -5.35
N GLY A 652 -18.23 -28.83 -6.04
CA GLY A 652 -18.61 -27.48 -6.42
C GLY A 652 -18.20 -26.38 -5.44
N GLY A 653 -17.55 -26.72 -4.32
CA GLY A 653 -17.00 -25.78 -3.36
C GLY A 653 -15.84 -24.92 -3.90
N GLY A 654 -15.42 -23.93 -3.14
CA GLY A 654 -14.37 -22.98 -3.51
C GLY A 654 -12.95 -23.44 -3.21
N PHE A 655 -11.98 -22.88 -3.93
CA PHE A 655 -10.55 -23.13 -3.71
C PHE A 655 -9.69 -21.92 -4.03
N VAL A 656 -8.44 -21.97 -3.56
CA VAL A 656 -7.36 -21.06 -3.95
C VAL A 656 -6.18 -21.87 -4.50
N VAL A 657 -5.57 -21.41 -5.59
CA VAL A 657 -4.25 -21.85 -6.05
C VAL A 657 -3.23 -20.79 -5.64
N LEU A 658 -2.18 -21.17 -4.93
CA LEU A 658 -1.08 -20.29 -4.51
C LEU A 658 0.23 -20.78 -5.15
N ASN A 659 0.79 -20.02 -6.09
CA ASN A 659 1.98 -20.48 -6.84
C ASN A 659 3.32 -20.11 -6.18
N GLY A 660 3.37 -19.05 -5.37
CA GLY A 660 4.58 -18.68 -4.63
C GLY A 660 5.78 -18.32 -5.51
N ILE A 661 5.54 -17.67 -6.66
CA ILE A 661 6.58 -17.24 -7.60
C ILE A 661 6.80 -15.73 -7.56
N GLU A 662 7.93 -15.26 -8.07
CA GLU A 662 8.22 -13.85 -8.32
C GLU A 662 8.98 -13.67 -9.62
N PHE A 663 9.17 -12.42 -10.03
CA PHE A 663 9.96 -12.06 -11.21
C PHE A 663 11.29 -11.45 -10.76
N ASP A 664 12.40 -11.94 -11.30
CA ASP A 664 13.71 -11.31 -11.12
C ASP A 664 13.86 -10.00 -11.94
N ASP A 665 15.02 -9.35 -11.84
CA ASP A 665 15.30 -8.08 -12.51
C ASP A 665 15.29 -8.20 -14.06
N GLU A 666 15.50 -9.41 -14.58
CA GLU A 666 15.42 -9.77 -16.00
C GLU A 666 14.04 -10.26 -16.41
N ALA A 667 13.06 -10.24 -15.51
CA ALA A 667 11.69 -10.74 -15.69
C ALA A 667 11.59 -12.26 -15.94
N ASN A 668 12.56 -13.06 -15.49
CA ASN A 668 12.41 -14.50 -15.39
C ASN A 668 11.57 -14.85 -14.17
N ILE A 669 10.80 -15.93 -14.28
CA ILE A 669 10.01 -16.47 -13.18
C ILE A 669 10.94 -17.29 -12.28
N ILE A 670 10.95 -16.97 -10.99
CA ILE A 670 11.71 -17.69 -9.96
C ILE A 670 10.80 -18.04 -8.78
N ASP A 671 11.21 -19.03 -8.00
CA ASP A 671 10.53 -19.38 -6.75
C ASP A 671 10.79 -18.33 -5.68
N GLN A 672 9.75 -17.93 -4.95
CA GLN A 672 9.95 -17.15 -3.74
C GLN A 672 10.72 -17.97 -2.69
N THR A 673 11.37 -17.27 -1.75
CA THR A 673 12.09 -17.91 -0.64
C THR A 673 11.20 -18.90 0.11
N THR A 674 9.92 -18.57 0.31
CA THR A 674 8.87 -19.48 0.76
C THR A 674 7.59 -19.20 -0.03
N PRO A 675 6.81 -20.22 -0.45
CA PRO A 675 5.53 -20.01 -1.13
C PRO A 675 4.52 -19.25 -0.28
N TYR A 676 4.59 -19.39 1.05
CA TYR A 676 3.76 -18.71 2.03
C TYR A 676 4.61 -18.29 3.25
N PRO A 677 4.81 -16.99 3.49
CA PRO A 677 5.64 -16.50 4.58
C PRO A 677 4.92 -16.38 5.93
N GLY A 678 3.58 -16.38 5.96
CA GLY A 678 2.79 -16.21 7.17
C GLY A 678 2.73 -17.46 8.07
N SER A 679 2.07 -17.36 9.21
CA SER A 679 1.88 -18.47 10.16
C SER A 679 0.41 -18.90 10.32
N ASN A 680 -0.53 -18.20 9.69
CA ASN A 680 -1.97 -18.41 9.88
C ASN A 680 -2.70 -18.91 8.63
N LEU A 681 -2.11 -19.83 7.89
CA LEU A 681 -2.71 -20.40 6.68
C LEU A 681 -3.97 -21.17 7.05
N PHE A 682 -5.08 -20.89 6.36
CA PHE A 682 -6.35 -21.60 6.53
C PHE A 682 -6.95 -21.51 7.95
N SER A 683 -6.65 -20.41 8.65
CA SER A 683 -7.08 -20.18 10.03
C SER A 683 -8.59 -20.30 10.19
N LEU A 684 -9.11 -21.14 11.10
CA LEU A 684 -10.56 -21.28 11.36
C LEU A 684 -11.42 -21.70 10.14
N ALA A 685 -10.82 -22.23 9.08
CA ALA A 685 -11.56 -22.71 7.91
C ALA A 685 -12.41 -23.95 8.27
N SER A 686 -13.59 -24.06 7.65
CA SER A 686 -14.49 -25.21 7.77
C SER A 686 -14.80 -25.88 6.43
N GLY A 687 -14.29 -25.33 5.32
CA GLY A 687 -14.41 -25.92 4.00
C GLY A 687 -13.52 -25.20 2.97
N GLY A 688 -13.45 -25.79 1.78
CA GLY A 688 -12.59 -25.38 0.68
C GLY A 688 -11.24 -26.10 0.69
N ALA A 689 -10.39 -25.74 -0.28
CA ALA A 689 -9.00 -26.20 -0.30
C ALA A 689 -8.05 -25.13 -0.83
N ILE A 690 -6.78 -25.26 -0.48
CA ILE A 690 -5.67 -24.55 -1.10
C ILE A 690 -4.82 -25.57 -1.87
N TYR A 691 -4.58 -25.27 -3.15
CA TYR A 691 -3.62 -25.96 -4.00
C TYR A 691 -2.34 -25.15 -4.03
N LEU A 692 -1.37 -25.57 -3.23
CA LEU A 692 -0.15 -24.86 -2.96
C LEU A 692 0.98 -25.42 -3.81
N ARG A 693 1.61 -24.58 -4.65
CA ARG A 693 2.88 -24.94 -5.29
C ARG A 693 4.00 -24.84 -4.25
N ASP A 694 4.48 -25.99 -3.79
CA ASP A 694 5.52 -26.10 -2.77
C ASP A 694 6.44 -27.29 -3.07
N PRO A 695 7.21 -27.22 -4.17
CA PRO A 695 8.04 -28.34 -4.65
C PRO A 695 9.20 -28.71 -3.71
N HIS A 696 9.46 -27.86 -2.70
CA HIS A 696 10.53 -28.04 -1.73
C HIS A 696 10.00 -28.33 -0.32
N HIS A 697 8.69 -28.52 -0.16
CA HIS A 697 8.05 -28.79 1.13
C HIS A 697 8.43 -27.75 2.21
N LYS A 698 8.53 -26.48 1.82
CA LYS A 698 8.90 -25.36 2.69
C LYS A 698 7.76 -24.96 3.62
N VAL A 699 6.51 -25.15 3.20
CA VAL A 699 5.36 -24.86 4.06
C VAL A 699 5.13 -26.05 5.01
N VAL A 700 5.18 -25.76 6.31
CA VAL A 700 5.11 -26.76 7.37
C VAL A 700 3.78 -26.73 8.11
N VAL A 701 3.52 -27.78 8.91
CA VAL A 701 2.26 -27.92 9.67
C VAL A 701 2.04 -26.77 10.65
N ASP A 702 3.11 -26.22 11.24
CA ASP A 702 3.03 -25.12 12.21
C ASP A 702 2.52 -23.80 11.61
N GLN A 703 2.51 -23.68 10.27
CA GLN A 703 1.90 -22.54 9.57
C GLN A 703 0.41 -22.75 9.27
N LEU A 704 -0.13 -23.96 9.51
CA LEU A 704 -1.53 -24.30 9.29
C LEU A 704 -2.33 -24.10 10.59
N ASN A 705 -3.35 -23.25 10.57
CA ASN A 705 -4.16 -22.93 11.75
C ASN A 705 -5.60 -23.45 11.63
N GLY A 706 -5.77 -24.74 11.33
CA GLY A 706 -7.09 -25.33 11.03
C GLY A 706 -7.17 -26.03 9.68
N GLY A 707 -6.03 -26.14 8.99
CA GLY A 707 -5.87 -26.98 7.81
C GLY A 707 -4.93 -28.17 8.07
N GLU A 708 -5.00 -29.16 7.18
CA GLU A 708 -4.06 -30.28 7.12
C GLU A 708 -3.61 -30.54 5.67
N PHE A 709 -2.41 -31.08 5.52
CA PHE A 709 -1.93 -31.54 4.21
C PHE A 709 -2.54 -32.89 3.87
N VAL A 710 -3.05 -33.02 2.65
CA VAL A 710 -3.57 -34.27 2.10
C VAL A 710 -3.05 -34.55 0.71
N ASP A 711 -3.23 -35.80 0.28
CA ASP A 711 -2.86 -36.24 -1.06
C ASP A 711 -3.62 -35.44 -2.12
N LEU A 712 -2.87 -34.98 -3.12
CA LEU A 712 -3.41 -34.34 -4.31
C LEU A 712 -3.87 -35.42 -5.30
N SER A 713 -5.18 -35.56 -5.49
CA SER A 713 -5.73 -36.57 -6.40
C SER A 713 -5.68 -36.12 -7.88
N PRO A 714 -5.80 -37.05 -8.84
CA PRO A 714 -5.96 -36.67 -10.25
C PRO A 714 -7.19 -35.79 -10.50
N ALA A 715 -8.30 -36.01 -9.76
CA ALA A 715 -9.51 -35.19 -9.87
C ALA A 715 -9.28 -33.75 -9.38
N ASP A 716 -8.42 -33.57 -8.38
CA ASP A 716 -8.00 -32.24 -7.93
C ASP A 716 -7.19 -31.51 -9.02
N TRP A 717 -6.28 -32.21 -9.70
CA TRP A 717 -5.51 -31.64 -10.79
C TRP A 717 -6.42 -31.26 -11.98
N GLU A 718 -7.30 -32.16 -12.40
CA GLU A 718 -8.30 -31.90 -13.44
C GLU A 718 -9.21 -30.71 -13.09
N LEU A 719 -9.50 -30.50 -11.80
CA LEU A 719 -10.27 -29.35 -11.33
C LEU A 719 -9.54 -28.02 -11.52
N ILE A 720 -8.25 -27.95 -11.18
CA ILE A 720 -7.51 -26.68 -11.21
C ILE A 720 -6.86 -26.37 -12.57
N LEU A 721 -6.62 -27.38 -13.40
CA LEU A 721 -5.92 -27.25 -14.68
C LEU A 721 -6.53 -26.16 -15.60
N PRO A 722 -7.87 -26.07 -15.81
CA PRO A 722 -8.45 -25.02 -16.65
C PRO A 722 -8.18 -23.60 -16.13
N TYR A 723 -8.06 -23.43 -14.81
CA TYR A 723 -7.73 -22.14 -14.20
C TYR A 723 -6.25 -21.81 -14.38
N LEU A 724 -5.36 -22.81 -14.31
CA LEU A 724 -3.96 -22.62 -14.64
C LEU A 724 -3.75 -22.30 -16.13
N GLU A 725 -4.56 -22.88 -17.03
CA GLU A 725 -4.51 -22.57 -18.47
C GLU A 725 -4.98 -21.14 -18.76
N GLU A 726 -6.03 -20.68 -18.09
CA GLU A 726 -6.47 -19.29 -18.19
C GLU A 726 -5.42 -18.34 -17.59
N ASN A 727 -4.83 -18.70 -16.45
CA ASN A 727 -3.71 -17.97 -15.85
C ASN A 727 -2.52 -17.86 -16.81
N GLN A 728 -2.18 -18.93 -17.53
CA GLN A 728 -1.17 -18.90 -18.58
C GLN A 728 -1.58 -17.98 -19.75
N LYS A 729 -2.85 -17.95 -20.17
CA LYS A 729 -3.26 -17.01 -21.23
C LYS A 729 -3.17 -15.55 -20.80
N LEU A 730 -3.57 -15.26 -19.56
CA LEU A 730 -3.60 -13.91 -19.00
C LEU A 730 -2.18 -13.38 -18.74
N PHE A 731 -1.35 -14.18 -18.06
CA PHE A 731 -0.07 -13.74 -17.52
C PHE A 731 1.13 -14.41 -18.18
N GLY A 732 0.92 -15.37 -19.09
CA GLY A 732 1.95 -16.20 -19.75
C GLY A 732 2.97 -16.78 -18.80
N ILE A 733 2.47 -17.25 -17.66
CA ILE A 733 3.15 -18.14 -16.74
C ILE A 733 2.83 -19.55 -17.24
N SER A 734 3.80 -20.19 -17.88
CA SER A 734 3.70 -21.52 -18.45
C SER A 734 3.48 -22.56 -17.36
N ILE A 735 2.44 -23.37 -17.51
CA ILE A 735 2.21 -24.52 -16.62
C ILE A 735 3.42 -25.45 -16.69
N GLU A 736 3.94 -25.68 -17.89
CA GLU A 736 4.96 -26.69 -18.13
C GLU A 736 6.37 -26.18 -17.84
N ASN A 737 6.68 -24.96 -18.29
CA ASN A 737 8.04 -24.43 -18.24
C ASN A 737 8.32 -23.60 -16.98
N ASP A 738 7.27 -23.10 -16.31
CA ASP A 738 7.43 -22.23 -15.14
C ASP A 738 6.87 -22.90 -13.87
N LEU A 739 5.62 -23.40 -13.92
CA LEU A 739 5.00 -23.97 -12.71
C LEU A 739 5.50 -25.38 -12.41
N LEU A 740 5.52 -26.29 -13.39
CA LEU A 740 5.92 -27.69 -13.23
C LEU A 740 7.42 -27.94 -13.42
N THR A 741 8.17 -26.93 -13.86
CA THR A 741 9.63 -27.04 -13.96
C THR A 741 10.27 -26.51 -12.69
N VAL A 742 11.03 -27.37 -12.02
CA VAL A 742 11.72 -27.04 -10.76
C VAL A 742 13.20 -27.32 -10.94
N ASN A 743 14.05 -26.34 -10.64
CA ASN A 743 15.50 -26.43 -10.87
C ASN A 743 15.88 -26.83 -12.32
N GLY A 744 15.08 -26.37 -13.31
CA GLY A 744 15.30 -26.68 -14.73
C GLY A 744 14.83 -28.06 -15.18
N GLU A 745 14.23 -28.86 -14.29
CA GLU A 745 13.66 -30.18 -14.63
C GLU A 745 12.14 -30.15 -14.56
N LYS A 746 11.47 -30.63 -15.61
CA LYS A 746 10.02 -30.83 -15.60
C LYS A 746 9.66 -31.97 -14.65
N LYS A 747 8.77 -31.69 -13.70
CA LYS A 747 8.25 -32.61 -12.68
C LYS A 747 6.78 -32.94 -12.90
N ASN A 748 6.29 -33.98 -12.23
CA ASN A 748 4.86 -34.26 -12.16
C ASN A 748 4.16 -33.24 -11.24
N TYR A 749 2.87 -32.94 -11.48
CA TYR A 749 2.09 -32.07 -10.61
C TYR A 749 2.05 -32.55 -9.16
N THR A 750 2.09 -33.86 -8.90
CA THR A 750 2.13 -34.41 -7.53
C THR A 750 3.44 -34.16 -6.80
N GLU A 751 4.53 -33.86 -7.52
CA GLU A 751 5.83 -33.51 -6.94
C GLU A 751 5.97 -32.00 -6.68
N VAL A 752 5.04 -31.20 -7.21
CA VAL A 752 5.12 -29.73 -7.23
C VAL A 752 4.02 -29.09 -6.39
N PHE A 753 2.80 -29.62 -6.50
CA PHE A 753 1.64 -29.11 -5.79
C PHE A 753 1.26 -30.00 -4.62
N ARG A 754 0.90 -29.35 -3.52
CA ARG A 754 0.36 -29.96 -2.30
C ARG A 754 -1.05 -29.42 -2.06
N LYS A 755 -1.92 -30.24 -1.47
CA LYS A 755 -3.28 -29.84 -1.13
C LYS A 755 -3.38 -29.61 0.38
N VAL A 756 -3.95 -28.46 0.75
CA VAL A 756 -4.39 -28.16 2.12
C VAL A 756 -5.91 -28.12 2.12
N HIS A 757 -6.55 -28.77 3.09
CA HIS A 757 -8.00 -28.68 3.31
C HIS A 757 -8.30 -28.53 4.80
N ALA A 758 -9.55 -28.22 5.12
CA ALA A 758 -9.95 -27.93 6.50
C ALA A 758 -9.97 -29.21 7.31
N VAL A 759 -9.44 -29.14 8.54
CA VAL A 759 -9.53 -30.25 9.48
C VAL A 759 -11.01 -30.49 9.83
N THR A 760 -11.41 -31.75 9.86
CA THR A 760 -12.75 -32.11 10.33
C THR A 760 -12.80 -32.01 11.85
N LEU A 761 -13.34 -30.91 12.40
CA LEU A 761 -13.47 -30.75 13.85
C LEU A 761 -14.62 -31.64 14.38
N ASP A 762 -14.33 -32.55 15.30
CA ASP A 762 -15.31 -33.43 15.98
C ASP A 762 -16.49 -32.68 16.64
N VAL A 763 -16.31 -31.39 16.94
CA VAL A 763 -17.35 -30.53 17.52
C VAL A 763 -18.37 -30.07 16.46
N LEU A 764 -17.92 -29.80 15.22
CA LEU A 764 -18.82 -29.46 14.09
C LEU A 764 -19.57 -30.70 13.59
N ALA A 765 -18.98 -31.89 13.74
CA ALA A 765 -19.64 -33.16 13.46
C ALA A 765 -20.75 -33.51 14.47
N LYS A 766 -20.79 -32.88 15.65
CA LYS A 766 -21.86 -33.09 16.65
C LYS A 766 -23.09 -32.20 16.42
N GLU A 767 -22.93 -31.02 15.83
CA GLU A 767 -24.08 -30.16 15.49
C GLU A 767 -24.80 -30.61 14.21
N SER A 768 -24.10 -31.19 13.24
CA SER A 768 -24.73 -31.72 12.02
C SER A 768 -25.63 -32.94 12.25
N VAL A 769 -25.47 -33.64 13.38
CA VAL A 769 -26.36 -34.74 13.80
C VAL A 769 -27.58 -34.22 14.60
N GLY A 770 -27.55 -32.96 15.06
CA GLY A 770 -28.67 -32.33 15.77
C GLY A 770 -29.65 -31.54 14.89
N ALA A 771 -29.34 -31.36 13.60
CA ALA A 771 -30.16 -30.60 12.66
C ALA A 771 -31.16 -31.45 11.85
N GLU A 772 -31.18 -32.78 12.01
CA GLU A 772 -32.13 -33.69 11.34
C GLU A 772 -33.42 -33.98 12.16
N GLU A 773 -33.65 -33.31 13.30
CA GLU A 773 -34.84 -33.52 14.16
C GLU A 773 -35.76 -32.28 14.32
N TRP A 774 -35.87 -31.39 13.32
CA TRP A 774 -36.75 -30.20 13.40
C TRP A 774 -37.69 -30.01 12.20
N ASP A 775 -38.25 -31.09 11.65
CA ASP A 775 -39.18 -31.02 10.50
C ASP A 775 -40.62 -31.51 10.77
N GLU A 776 -41.03 -31.69 12.03
CA GLU A 776 -42.43 -31.99 12.37
C GLU A 776 -42.84 -31.22 13.63
N ASP A 777 -43.37 -30.00 13.47
CA ASP A 777 -44.47 -29.42 14.30
C ASP A 777 -44.59 -27.89 14.10
N TRP A 778 -45.04 -27.47 12.91
CA TRP A 778 -45.69 -26.15 12.74
C TRP A 778 -46.78 -26.23 11.67
N GLN A 779 -47.85 -26.98 11.98
CA GLN A 779 -49.18 -26.74 11.42
C GLN A 779 -50.17 -26.52 12.56
N GLU A 780 -50.94 -25.43 12.44
CA GLU A 780 -52.07 -24.99 13.27
C GLU A 780 -51.76 -24.42 14.67
N VAL A 781 -51.80 -23.08 14.83
CA VAL A 781 -52.89 -22.30 15.48
C VAL A 781 -52.75 -20.82 15.11
#